data_AF-A0A2B7X150-F1
#
_entry.id   AF-A0A2B7X150-F1
#
_cell.length_a   1.000
_cell.length_b   1.000
_cell.length_c   1.000
_cell.angle_alpha   90.00
_cell.angle_beta   90.00
_cell.angle_gamma   90.00
#
_symmetry.space_group_name_H-M   'P 1'
#
loop_
_entity.id
_entity.type
_entity.pdbx_description
1 polymer ?
#
loop_
_entity_poly.entity_id
_entity_poly.type
_entity_poly.pdbx_seq_one_letter_code
_entity_poly.pdbx_strand_id
1 'polypeptide(L)'
;MASTTEAATENNLAEKIPRTQQTTGETDEKKPRSIKGVVFRLLFDLFCISWLAPTIILLYLNFSSWIIGSGVACRLPSYKDDCNIWARVPLQLAKLDEKDHEILGSLQIVAKALEVWFTIIAGSLILDLAILLALSKMGLPMGHFMTYLEFSSVTILWNPTFWASSRGEVGKSPWYKPPKLWLWAFLGFAVLLCATCNLMGPATAVLAIPTLGWSELNLRSDLALLDIPSHEPPSRIDSIPITSDSGCRSSDLQAGNYSCTDYFSSSVDELSAALWARSEWRQEGFPTMSPMIPFMSLTFTVNETDAIDGIEIDWMPSRFMLRQMNNEYIELWISRASPNFTIADDFLGAEWPLDRGLYNHYTNSLDVEMLSYGPILGVRNLCSTAANITEFNVGPGKPVRCYTRTSTSSPNTFRYHCIRLTSGQNDWANVEHYSHANFTLRANSQIRTDINVHSADKAFKIPSKYAHCVWDHERSDCDWDSLLSTKPNTGNWDQSVHFTEYKIPDWDPARYTVMCQTEFYVTMADYIMEVSPNKINTTVVNTETRLEARSINVHADWALTAWSVARGNTINATRQADNNLLESLLPLVQTPPPKTQDEEDAFETRWFYDQHKTMTLQIVSLIGHTSTPDKRLVADASAGSNPYRPLLTKMRKFRVWSYGQESRTFRMGAAVSIFGCLCVIARTIISLVYRLPQPSTLEVLTAALRYEYKGDLDDAERESHRARIPFGYARDPADARKKAAFRERVKSPPVLESRRNAVVVP
;
A
#
# COMPACT_ATOMS: atom_id res chain seq x y z
N MET A 1 -81.47 3.73 -3.74
CA MET A 1 -82.94 3.72 -3.87
C MET A 1 -83.29 3.18 -5.23
N ALA A 2 -84.03 2.06 -5.20
CA ALA A 2 -84.99 1.56 -6.20
C ALA A 2 -84.51 1.38 -7.67
N SER A 3 -84.41 0.16 -8.22
CA SER A 3 -85.50 -0.82 -8.48
C SER A 3 -86.51 -0.21 -9.45
N THR A 4 -86.68 -0.72 -10.68
CA THR A 4 -87.57 -1.82 -11.13
C THR A 4 -87.72 -1.63 -12.66
N THR A 5 -88.06 -2.54 -13.59
CA THR A 5 -88.71 -3.87 -13.56
C THR A 5 -88.76 -4.44 -15.01
N GLU A 6 -88.92 -5.78 -15.08
CA GLU A 6 -89.82 -6.57 -15.99
C GLU A 6 -89.62 -6.58 -17.51
N ALA A 7 -89.92 -7.62 -18.29
CA ALA A 7 -90.39 -9.02 -18.12
C ALA A 7 -90.27 -9.65 -19.53
N ALA A 8 -89.67 -10.83 -19.71
CA ALA A 8 -90.28 -12.17 -19.76
C ALA A 8 -91.41 -12.40 -20.80
N THR A 9 -91.12 -13.22 -21.82
CA THR A 9 -91.88 -14.39 -22.37
C THR A 9 -91.44 -14.62 -23.83
N GLU A 10 -91.51 -15.77 -24.51
CA GLU A 10 -91.50 -17.22 -24.26
C GLU A 10 -91.76 -17.85 -25.68
N ASN A 11 -91.35 -19.10 -25.90
CA ASN A 11 -91.87 -20.07 -26.89
C ASN A 11 -91.16 -20.34 -28.24
N ASN A 12 -90.50 -21.51 -28.24
CA ASN A 12 -90.73 -22.71 -29.09
C ASN A 12 -90.21 -22.82 -30.54
N LEU A 13 -89.16 -23.65 -30.65
CA LEU A 13 -89.12 -25.00 -31.24
C LEU A 13 -89.63 -25.26 -32.69
N ALA A 14 -88.68 -25.64 -33.56
CA ALA A 14 -88.71 -26.52 -34.75
C ALA A 14 -87.75 -25.90 -35.80
N GLU A 15 -86.83 -26.58 -36.48
CA GLU A 15 -87.00 -27.76 -37.31
C GLU A 15 -85.61 -28.28 -37.76
N LYS A 16 -85.54 -29.56 -38.12
CA LYS A 16 -84.34 -30.36 -38.40
C LYS A 16 -84.26 -30.63 -39.93
N ILE A 17 -83.21 -30.13 -40.62
CA ILE A 17 -82.30 -30.74 -41.65
C ILE A 17 -82.93 -31.68 -42.74
N PRO A 18 -82.51 -31.78 -44.06
CA PRO A 18 -81.19 -31.53 -44.71
C PRO A 18 -81.17 -31.02 -46.21
N ARG A 19 -79.93 -30.99 -46.78
CA ARG A 19 -79.48 -31.25 -48.19
C ARG A 19 -79.36 -30.00 -49.11
N THR A 20 -78.31 -29.74 -49.90
CA THR A 20 -77.20 -30.55 -50.48
C THR A 20 -76.10 -29.62 -51.08
N GLN A 21 -74.85 -30.14 -51.16
CA GLN A 21 -73.82 -29.96 -52.22
C GLN A 21 -72.97 -28.66 -52.39
N GLN A 22 -71.68 -28.82 -52.00
CA GLN A 22 -70.42 -28.49 -52.70
C GLN A 22 -70.39 -27.39 -53.79
N THR A 23 -69.53 -26.38 -53.59
CA THR A 23 -68.30 -26.18 -54.39
C THR A 23 -67.41 -25.11 -53.75
N THR A 24 -66.26 -25.52 -53.21
CA THR A 24 -65.20 -24.63 -52.71
C THR A 24 -64.31 -24.18 -53.86
N GLY A 25 -64.42 -22.91 -54.22
CA GLY A 25 -63.38 -22.15 -54.89
C GLY A 25 -63.12 -20.91 -54.07
N GLU A 26 -62.10 -20.94 -53.20
CA GLU A 26 -61.70 -19.79 -52.40
C GLU A 26 -60.28 -19.38 -52.76
N THR A 27 -60.22 -18.20 -53.34
CA THR A 27 -59.07 -17.44 -53.82
C THR A 27 -58.08 -17.11 -52.70
N ASP A 28 -56.78 -17.30 -52.99
CA ASP A 28 -55.64 -16.90 -52.16
C ASP A 28 -55.65 -15.40 -51.82
N GLU A 29 -56.04 -15.05 -50.59
CA GLU A 29 -55.88 -13.70 -50.05
C GLU A 29 -54.55 -13.59 -49.26
N LYS A 30 -53.53 -13.00 -49.89
CA LYS A 30 -52.23 -12.69 -49.26
C LYS A 30 -52.40 -11.60 -48.19
N LYS A 31 -52.35 -11.97 -46.90
CA LYS A 31 -52.20 -11.02 -45.78
C LYS A 31 -50.91 -10.18 -45.93
N PRO A 32 -50.98 -8.83 -45.87
CA PRO A 32 -49.81 -7.98 -45.91
C PRO A 32 -48.98 -8.09 -44.62
N ARG A 33 -47.65 -8.23 -44.75
CA ARG A 33 -46.70 -8.19 -43.63
C ARG A 33 -46.65 -6.78 -43.04
N SER A 34 -47.01 -6.65 -41.76
CA SER A 34 -47.09 -5.38 -41.03
C SER A 34 -45.70 -4.72 -40.87
N ILE A 35 -45.53 -3.52 -41.44
CA ILE A 35 -44.35 -2.64 -41.31
C ILE A 35 -44.03 -2.34 -39.82
N LYS A 36 -45.05 -2.32 -38.96
CA LYS A 36 -44.90 -2.06 -37.51
C LYS A 36 -44.01 -3.11 -36.82
N GLY A 37 -44.05 -4.37 -37.26
CA GLY A 37 -43.26 -5.45 -36.66
C GLY A 37 -41.77 -5.37 -36.98
N VAL A 38 -41.39 -4.80 -38.12
CA VAL A 38 -39.97 -4.64 -38.51
C VAL A 38 -39.33 -3.49 -37.76
N VAL A 39 -40.04 -2.37 -37.60
CA VAL A 39 -39.56 -1.20 -36.87
C VAL A 39 -39.39 -1.50 -35.38
N PHE A 40 -40.36 -2.17 -34.76
CA PHE A 40 -40.29 -2.55 -33.33
C PHE A 40 -39.10 -3.47 -33.04
N ARG A 41 -38.82 -4.41 -33.95
CA ARG A 41 -37.64 -5.29 -33.86
C ARG A 41 -36.33 -4.52 -33.92
N LEU A 42 -36.20 -3.60 -34.88
CA LEU A 42 -34.99 -2.78 -35.02
C LEU A 42 -34.75 -1.93 -33.77
N LEU A 43 -35.82 -1.36 -33.18
CA LEU A 43 -35.73 -0.62 -31.92
C LEU A 43 -35.30 -1.51 -30.76
N PHE A 44 -35.79 -2.74 -30.68
CA PHE A 44 -35.37 -3.69 -29.65
C PHE A 44 -33.93 -4.17 -29.83
N ASP A 45 -33.48 -4.41 -31.06
CA ASP A 45 -32.09 -4.77 -31.36
C ASP A 45 -31.14 -3.60 -31.03
N LEU A 46 -31.53 -2.36 -31.33
CA LEU A 46 -30.80 -1.15 -30.90
C LEU A 46 -30.73 -1.04 -29.38
N PHE A 47 -31.85 -1.26 -28.68
CA PHE A 47 -31.90 -1.29 -27.22
C PHE A 47 -30.93 -2.35 -26.65
N CYS A 48 -30.89 -3.55 -27.22
CA CYS A 48 -29.98 -4.60 -26.76
C CYS A 48 -28.50 -4.23 -26.98
N ILE A 49 -28.15 -3.73 -28.17
CA ILE A 49 -26.76 -3.32 -28.48
C ILE A 49 -26.32 -2.16 -27.59
N SER A 50 -27.21 -1.22 -27.31
CA SER A 50 -26.87 -0.04 -26.51
C SER A 50 -26.45 -0.35 -25.07
N TRP A 51 -26.76 -1.54 -24.54
CA TRP A 51 -26.21 -2.03 -23.26
C TRP A 51 -24.69 -2.17 -23.27
N LEU A 52 -24.07 -2.43 -24.43
CA LEU A 52 -22.61 -2.54 -24.53
C LEU A 52 -21.89 -1.24 -24.20
N ALA A 53 -22.48 -0.09 -24.57
CA ALA A 53 -21.83 1.21 -24.38
C ALA A 53 -21.49 1.52 -22.90
N PRO A 54 -22.44 1.51 -21.95
CA PRO A 54 -22.13 1.76 -20.54
C PRO A 54 -21.20 0.69 -19.96
N THR A 55 -21.37 -0.58 -20.30
CA THR A 55 -20.53 -1.67 -19.77
C THR A 55 -19.07 -1.56 -20.25
N ILE A 56 -18.85 -1.23 -21.53
CA ILE A 56 -17.50 -1.02 -22.07
C ILE A 56 -16.84 0.20 -21.42
N ILE A 57 -17.58 1.28 -21.20
CA ILE A 57 -17.07 2.47 -20.49
C ILE A 57 -16.63 2.09 -19.08
N LEU A 58 -17.47 1.36 -18.33
CA LEU A 58 -17.12 0.92 -16.97
C LEU A 58 -15.90 0.00 -16.96
N LEU A 59 -15.82 -0.95 -17.89
CA LEU A 59 -14.64 -1.80 -18.05
C LEU A 59 -13.41 -0.96 -18.35
N TYR A 60 -13.49 0.00 -19.27
CA TYR A 60 -12.38 0.89 -19.61
C TYR A 60 -11.90 1.69 -18.40
N LEU A 61 -12.82 2.31 -17.65
CA LEU A 61 -12.49 3.10 -16.45
C LEU A 61 -11.76 2.26 -15.41
N ASN A 62 -12.25 1.05 -15.13
CA ASN A 62 -11.62 0.15 -14.17
C ASN A 62 -10.29 -0.44 -14.67
N PHE A 63 -10.19 -0.80 -15.96
CA PHE A 63 -8.93 -1.28 -16.52
C PHE A 63 -7.87 -0.18 -16.57
N SER A 64 -8.26 1.08 -16.76
CA SER A 64 -7.36 2.24 -16.75
C SER A 64 -6.95 2.70 -15.34
N SER A 65 -7.44 2.05 -14.28
CA SER A 65 -7.27 2.49 -12.89
C SER A 65 -7.61 3.96 -12.68
N TRP A 66 -8.75 4.41 -13.23
CA TRP A 66 -9.09 5.83 -13.28
C TRP A 66 -9.26 6.43 -11.89
N ILE A 67 -8.47 7.47 -11.59
CA ILE A 67 -8.53 8.23 -10.33
C ILE A 67 -9.59 9.33 -10.42
N ILE A 68 -10.52 9.34 -9.46
CA ILE A 68 -11.59 10.35 -9.37
C ILE A 68 -11.12 11.55 -8.54
N GLY A 69 -10.55 11.30 -7.35
CA GLY A 69 -10.02 12.34 -6.45
C GLY A 69 -10.36 12.11 -4.98
N SER A 70 -10.42 13.19 -4.20
CA SER A 70 -10.71 13.19 -2.77
C SER A 70 -12.13 12.77 -2.44
N GLY A 71 -13.07 12.99 -3.36
CA GLY A 71 -14.46 12.54 -3.29
C GLY A 71 -14.96 12.10 -4.67
N VAL A 72 -16.02 11.30 -4.69
CA VAL A 72 -16.70 10.89 -5.93
C VAL A 72 -17.36 12.11 -6.60
N ALA A 73 -17.86 13.06 -5.80
CA ALA A 73 -18.45 14.31 -6.27
C ALA A 73 -17.46 15.22 -7.01
N CYS A 74 -16.16 15.08 -6.76
CA CYS A 74 -15.12 16.02 -7.22
C CYS A 74 -14.91 16.08 -8.73
N ARG A 75 -15.44 15.09 -9.45
CA ARG A 75 -15.36 15.07 -10.91
C ARG A 75 -16.49 15.84 -11.58
N LEU A 76 -17.56 16.17 -10.85
CA LEU A 76 -18.66 16.97 -11.37
C LEU A 76 -18.22 18.45 -11.38
N PRO A 77 -18.35 19.16 -12.52
CA PRO A 77 -17.95 20.56 -12.64
C PRO A 77 -18.54 21.45 -11.55
N SER A 78 -19.79 21.20 -11.16
CA SER A 78 -20.50 21.95 -10.11
C SER A 78 -19.96 21.75 -8.69
N TYR A 79 -19.14 20.72 -8.46
CA TYR A 79 -18.62 20.37 -7.14
C TYR A 79 -17.09 20.35 -7.07
N LYS A 80 -16.40 20.75 -8.15
CA LYS A 80 -14.94 20.75 -8.22
C LYS A 80 -14.30 21.65 -7.15
N ASP A 81 -14.92 22.78 -6.86
CA ASP A 81 -14.42 23.75 -5.87
C ASP A 81 -14.69 23.32 -4.42
N ASP A 82 -15.68 22.43 -4.20
CA ASP A 82 -16.00 21.86 -2.88
C ASP A 82 -14.97 20.79 -2.44
N CYS A 83 -14.06 20.38 -3.34
CA CYS A 83 -13.13 19.27 -3.13
C CYS A 83 -11.77 19.65 -2.57
N ASN A 84 -11.52 20.95 -2.40
CA ASN A 84 -10.44 21.41 -1.56
C ASN A 84 -10.88 21.34 -0.09
N ILE A 85 -10.81 20.13 0.49
CA ILE A 85 -11.18 19.83 1.88
C ILE A 85 -10.29 20.50 2.93
N TRP A 86 -9.11 20.98 2.53
CA TRP A 86 -8.07 21.44 3.46
C TRP A 86 -8.19 22.91 3.86
N ALA A 87 -9.04 23.68 3.17
CA ALA A 87 -9.31 25.07 3.52
C ALA A 87 -10.24 25.20 4.76
N ARG A 88 -11.20 24.27 4.95
CA ARG A 88 -12.14 24.22 6.09
C ARG A 88 -12.50 22.77 6.45
N VAL A 89 -11.54 22.09 7.06
CA VAL A 89 -11.51 20.62 7.25
C VAL A 89 -12.81 19.99 7.77
N PRO A 90 -13.32 20.29 8.99
CA PRO A 90 -14.41 19.49 9.55
C PRO A 90 -15.74 19.66 8.80
N LEU A 91 -16.06 20.88 8.34
CA LEU A 91 -17.34 21.17 7.70
C LEU A 91 -17.36 20.76 6.23
N GLN A 92 -16.23 20.87 5.52
CA GLN A 92 -16.11 20.41 4.15
C GLN A 92 -16.06 18.88 4.06
N LEU A 93 -15.43 18.20 5.01
CA LEU A 93 -15.37 16.74 5.00
C LEU A 93 -16.75 16.11 5.20
N ALA A 94 -17.55 16.64 6.15
CA ALA A 94 -18.92 16.17 6.35
C ALA A 94 -19.81 16.42 5.12
N LYS A 95 -19.68 17.60 4.49
CA LYS A 95 -20.41 17.94 3.26
C LYS A 95 -19.99 17.06 2.08
N LEU A 96 -18.72 16.69 2.01
CA LEU A 96 -18.20 15.80 0.96
C LEU A 96 -18.71 14.36 1.16
N ASP A 97 -18.70 13.87 2.40
CA ASP A 97 -19.20 12.53 2.75
C ASP A 97 -20.71 12.39 2.42
N GLU A 98 -21.52 13.39 2.78
CA GLU A 98 -22.96 13.41 2.44
C GLU A 98 -23.19 13.31 0.92
N LYS A 99 -22.47 14.11 0.13
CA LYS A 99 -22.58 14.11 -1.34
C LYS A 99 -22.06 12.83 -1.96
N ASP A 100 -20.95 12.29 -1.45
CA ASP A 100 -20.41 11.03 -1.93
C ASP A 100 -21.41 9.90 -1.67
N HIS A 101 -22.10 9.91 -0.53
CA HIS A 101 -23.15 8.94 -0.22
C HIS A 101 -24.32 8.99 -1.22
N GLU A 102 -24.80 10.19 -1.58
CA GLU A 102 -25.86 10.36 -2.58
C GLU A 102 -25.46 9.86 -3.97
N ILE A 103 -24.22 10.13 -4.39
CA ILE A 103 -23.72 9.70 -5.70
C ILE A 103 -23.49 8.19 -5.71
N LEU A 104 -22.94 7.61 -4.64
CA LEU A 104 -22.77 6.17 -4.50
C LEU A 104 -24.13 5.45 -4.52
N GLY A 105 -25.14 6.00 -3.83
CA GLY A 105 -26.52 5.51 -3.91
C GLY A 105 -27.09 5.57 -5.33
N SER A 106 -26.84 6.66 -6.05
CA SER A 106 -27.25 6.81 -7.45
C SER A 106 -26.58 5.78 -8.37
N LEU A 107 -25.29 5.50 -8.17
CA LEU A 107 -24.55 4.48 -8.92
C LEU A 107 -25.05 3.05 -8.64
N GLN A 108 -25.53 2.77 -7.43
CA GLN A 108 -26.19 1.49 -7.13
C GLN A 108 -27.49 1.30 -7.94
N ILE A 109 -28.27 2.36 -8.11
CA ILE A 109 -29.47 2.33 -8.96
C ILE A 109 -29.10 2.06 -10.41
N VAL A 110 -28.03 2.71 -10.91
CA VAL A 110 -27.51 2.46 -12.26
C VAL A 110 -27.05 1.01 -12.43
N ALA A 111 -26.32 0.46 -11.46
CA ALA A 111 -25.90 -0.93 -11.47
C ALA A 111 -27.09 -1.90 -11.53
N LYS A 112 -28.16 -1.61 -10.76
CA LYS A 112 -29.39 -2.40 -10.79
C LYS A 112 -30.14 -2.28 -12.11
N ALA A 113 -30.18 -1.09 -12.71
CA ALA A 113 -30.77 -0.89 -14.02
C ALA A 113 -30.01 -1.69 -15.10
N LEU A 114 -28.68 -1.73 -15.05
CA LEU A 114 -27.86 -2.53 -15.96
C LEU A 114 -28.09 -4.04 -15.80
N GLU A 115 -28.32 -4.52 -14.57
CA GLU A 115 -28.68 -5.91 -14.29
C GLU A 115 -30.04 -6.28 -14.91
N VAL A 116 -31.07 -5.47 -14.66
CA VAL A 116 -32.42 -5.70 -15.20
C VAL A 116 -32.40 -5.64 -16.73
N TRP A 117 -31.68 -4.67 -17.29
CA TRP A 117 -31.50 -4.54 -18.73
C TRP A 117 -30.82 -5.78 -19.33
N PHE A 118 -29.74 -6.27 -18.73
CA PHE A 118 -29.09 -7.49 -19.18
C PHE A 118 -30.02 -8.71 -19.08
N THR A 119 -30.83 -8.82 -18.03
CA THR A 119 -31.77 -9.94 -17.84
C THR A 119 -32.81 -10.01 -18.96
N ILE A 120 -33.26 -8.85 -19.48
CA ILE A 120 -34.14 -8.79 -20.66
C ILE A 120 -33.42 -9.28 -21.93
N ILE A 121 -32.15 -8.89 -22.12
CA ILE A 121 -31.32 -9.32 -23.26
C ILE A 121 -31.05 -10.83 -23.21
N ALA A 122 -30.74 -11.32 -22.02
CA ALA A 122 -30.52 -12.72 -21.71
C ALA A 122 -31.75 -13.60 -22.02
N GLY A 123 -32.92 -13.22 -21.53
CA GLY A 123 -34.16 -13.96 -21.77
C GLY A 123 -34.52 -13.98 -23.24
N SER A 124 -34.35 -12.85 -23.92
CA SER A 124 -34.61 -12.77 -25.36
C SER A 124 -33.61 -13.59 -26.19
N LEU A 125 -32.33 -13.72 -25.78
CA LEU A 125 -31.36 -14.63 -26.41
C LEU A 125 -31.75 -16.11 -26.24
N ILE A 126 -32.19 -16.52 -25.04
CA ILE A 126 -32.64 -17.89 -24.78
C ILE A 126 -33.87 -18.20 -25.63
N LEU A 127 -34.81 -17.25 -25.76
CA LEU A 127 -35.97 -17.39 -26.62
C LEU A 127 -35.57 -17.56 -28.10
N ASP A 128 -34.64 -16.74 -28.60
CA ASP A 128 -34.16 -16.84 -29.99
C ASP A 128 -33.49 -18.21 -30.24
N LEU A 129 -32.71 -18.73 -29.29
CA LEU A 129 -32.11 -20.07 -29.36
C LEU A 129 -33.14 -21.19 -29.27
N ALA A 130 -34.13 -21.06 -28.39
CA ALA A 130 -35.23 -22.02 -28.24
C ALA A 130 -36.05 -22.12 -29.53
N ILE A 131 -36.36 -20.98 -30.17
CA ILE A 131 -37.06 -20.94 -31.46
C ILE A 131 -36.21 -21.57 -32.56
N LEU A 132 -34.90 -21.32 -32.61
CA LEU A 132 -34.01 -21.95 -33.59
C LEU A 132 -33.99 -23.48 -33.45
N LEU A 133 -33.96 -23.98 -32.22
CA LEU A 133 -34.02 -25.42 -31.93
C LEU A 133 -35.40 -26.00 -32.30
N ALA A 134 -36.48 -25.30 -31.97
CA ALA A 134 -37.84 -25.70 -32.33
C ALA A 134 -38.12 -25.69 -33.86
N LEU A 135 -37.48 -24.78 -34.61
CA LEU A 135 -37.57 -24.71 -36.07
C LEU A 135 -36.66 -25.71 -36.79
N SER A 136 -35.64 -26.22 -36.10
CA SER A 136 -34.78 -27.27 -36.63
C SER A 136 -35.54 -28.60 -36.70
N LYS A 137 -35.10 -29.53 -37.56
CA LYS A 137 -35.67 -30.90 -37.62
C LYS A 137 -35.54 -31.68 -36.28
N MET A 138 -34.89 -31.09 -35.29
CA MET A 138 -34.58 -31.70 -34.00
C MET A 138 -35.68 -31.50 -32.96
N GLY A 139 -36.60 -30.53 -33.11
CA GLY A 139 -37.64 -30.22 -32.12
C GLY A 139 -37.09 -29.76 -30.75
N LEU A 140 -37.86 -28.97 -30.00
CA LEU A 140 -37.51 -28.64 -28.62
C LEU A 140 -38.47 -29.38 -27.68
N PRO A 141 -38.00 -30.11 -26.64
CA PRO A 141 -38.90 -30.73 -25.67
C PRO A 141 -39.79 -29.67 -25.01
N MET A 142 -41.07 -29.98 -24.82
CA MET A 142 -42.07 -29.05 -24.28
C MET A 142 -41.64 -28.42 -22.94
N GLY A 143 -40.95 -29.18 -22.08
CA GLY A 143 -40.42 -28.69 -20.80
C GLY A 143 -39.34 -27.61 -20.92
N HIS A 144 -38.76 -27.41 -22.11
CA HIS A 144 -37.75 -26.38 -22.35
C HIS A 144 -38.31 -25.11 -22.99
N PHE A 145 -39.59 -25.05 -23.36
CA PHE A 145 -40.18 -23.86 -24.00
C PHE A 145 -40.27 -22.64 -23.08
N MET A 146 -40.50 -22.84 -21.78
CA MET A 146 -40.61 -21.75 -20.80
C MET A 146 -39.27 -21.36 -20.16
N THR A 147 -38.16 -21.98 -20.61
CA THR A 147 -36.83 -21.72 -20.04
C THR A 147 -36.44 -20.24 -20.13
N TYR A 148 -36.85 -19.51 -21.16
CA TYR A 148 -36.58 -18.07 -21.28
C TYR A 148 -37.29 -17.19 -20.23
N LEU A 149 -38.31 -17.71 -19.53
CA LEU A 149 -38.98 -17.00 -18.42
C LEU A 149 -38.44 -17.42 -17.06
N GLU A 150 -38.00 -18.67 -16.94
CA GLU A 150 -37.66 -19.27 -15.64
C GLU A 150 -36.14 -19.37 -15.40
N PHE A 151 -35.30 -19.15 -16.42
CA PHE A 151 -33.84 -19.29 -16.31
C PHE A 151 -33.19 -18.31 -15.33
N SER A 152 -33.82 -17.19 -14.98
CA SER A 152 -33.27 -16.26 -13.99
C SER A 152 -33.33 -16.84 -12.58
N SER A 153 -34.24 -17.79 -12.31
CA SER A 153 -34.38 -18.43 -11.00
C SER A 153 -33.49 -19.66 -10.87
N VAL A 154 -32.57 -19.65 -9.90
CA VAL A 154 -31.68 -20.79 -9.63
C VAL A 154 -32.46 -22.06 -9.27
N THR A 155 -33.67 -21.93 -8.71
CA THR A 155 -34.53 -23.06 -8.31
C THR A 155 -34.88 -24.00 -9.46
N ILE A 156 -34.88 -23.52 -10.72
CA ILE A 156 -35.15 -24.37 -11.87
C ILE A 156 -34.09 -25.44 -12.09
N LEU A 157 -32.83 -25.16 -11.73
CA LEU A 157 -31.73 -26.11 -11.84
C LEU A 157 -31.88 -27.29 -10.87
N TRP A 158 -32.67 -27.11 -9.81
CA TRP A 158 -32.98 -28.15 -8.82
C TRP A 158 -34.25 -28.92 -9.17
N ASN A 159 -35.00 -28.48 -10.18
CA ASN A 159 -36.20 -29.18 -10.61
C ASN A 159 -35.81 -30.44 -11.40
N PRO A 160 -36.15 -31.66 -10.93
CA PRO A 160 -35.81 -32.89 -11.62
C PRO A 160 -36.42 -32.97 -13.02
N THR A 161 -37.52 -32.25 -13.30
CA THR A 161 -38.14 -32.21 -14.64
C THR A 161 -37.27 -31.49 -15.67
N PHE A 162 -36.50 -30.46 -15.28
CA PHE A 162 -35.59 -29.72 -16.15
C PHE A 162 -34.47 -30.62 -16.70
N TRP A 163 -33.94 -31.53 -15.89
CA TRP A 163 -32.93 -32.49 -16.33
C TRP A 163 -33.55 -33.75 -16.96
N ALA A 164 -34.69 -34.20 -16.43
CA ALA A 164 -35.37 -35.39 -16.92
C ALA A 164 -35.96 -35.21 -18.33
N SER A 165 -36.38 -34.01 -18.73
CA SER A 165 -36.88 -33.70 -20.07
C SER A 165 -35.82 -33.87 -21.18
N SER A 166 -34.53 -33.86 -20.82
CA SER A 166 -33.40 -34.04 -21.73
C SER A 166 -32.97 -35.51 -21.95
N ARG A 167 -33.38 -36.41 -21.04
CA ARG A 167 -33.11 -37.85 -21.16
C ARG A 167 -34.15 -38.48 -22.09
N GLY A 168 -33.79 -38.63 -23.36
CA GLY A 168 -34.67 -39.28 -24.35
C GLY A 168 -35.06 -40.71 -23.94
N GLU A 169 -36.28 -41.13 -24.30
CA GLU A 169 -36.74 -42.50 -24.07
C GLU A 169 -35.94 -43.50 -24.90
N VAL A 170 -35.51 -44.57 -24.23
CA VAL A 170 -34.90 -45.73 -24.88
C VAL A 170 -36.04 -46.57 -25.46
N GLY A 171 -36.36 -46.29 -26.72
CA GLY A 171 -37.16 -47.17 -27.58
C GLY A 171 -38.61 -46.73 -27.77
N LYS A 172 -39.04 -46.77 -29.05
CA LYS A 172 -40.42 -46.73 -29.58
C LYS A 172 -41.04 -45.41 -30.05
N SER A 173 -40.28 -44.40 -30.50
CA SER A 173 -40.83 -43.42 -31.46
C SER A 173 -40.07 -43.45 -32.80
N PRO A 174 -40.74 -43.61 -33.96
CA PRO A 174 -40.06 -43.73 -35.26
C PRO A 174 -39.45 -42.43 -35.78
N TRP A 175 -39.71 -41.29 -35.14
CA TRP A 175 -39.49 -39.95 -35.71
C TRP A 175 -38.45 -39.10 -34.97
N TYR A 176 -37.64 -39.68 -34.08
CA TYR A 176 -36.79 -38.85 -33.20
C TYR A 176 -35.46 -39.48 -32.79
N LYS A 177 -34.34 -38.86 -33.21
CA LYS A 177 -33.01 -38.99 -32.61
C LYS A 177 -32.30 -37.63 -32.69
N PRO A 178 -32.47 -36.71 -31.72
CA PRO A 178 -31.69 -35.49 -31.72
C PRO A 178 -30.21 -35.86 -31.44
N PRO A 179 -29.24 -35.19 -32.06
CA PRO A 179 -27.86 -35.28 -31.62
C PRO A 179 -27.79 -34.73 -30.17
N LYS A 180 -27.57 -35.62 -29.20
CA LYS A 180 -27.51 -35.31 -27.76
C LYS A 180 -26.69 -34.04 -27.46
N LEU A 181 -25.61 -33.84 -28.21
CA LEU A 181 -24.67 -32.73 -28.04
C LEU A 181 -25.32 -31.33 -28.08
N TRP A 182 -26.24 -31.05 -29.01
CA TRP A 182 -26.81 -29.71 -29.17
C TRP A 182 -27.83 -29.35 -28.08
N LEU A 183 -28.60 -30.34 -27.61
CA LEU A 183 -29.52 -30.15 -26.49
C LEU A 183 -28.75 -29.95 -25.17
N TRP A 184 -27.70 -30.75 -24.94
CA TRP A 184 -26.79 -30.57 -23.80
C TRP A 184 -26.03 -29.24 -23.87
N ALA A 185 -25.65 -28.78 -25.07
CA ALA A 185 -25.05 -27.46 -25.26
C ALA A 185 -26.03 -26.31 -24.94
N PHE A 186 -27.30 -26.42 -25.34
CA PHE A 186 -28.35 -25.46 -24.98
C PHE A 186 -28.60 -25.43 -23.47
N LEU A 187 -28.71 -26.59 -22.82
CA LEU A 187 -28.86 -26.72 -21.37
C LEU A 187 -27.65 -26.14 -20.62
N GLY A 188 -26.44 -26.50 -21.04
CA GLY A 188 -25.21 -25.96 -20.46
C GLY A 188 -25.12 -24.44 -20.63
N PHE A 189 -25.52 -23.92 -21.79
CA PHE A 189 -25.61 -22.48 -22.03
C PHE A 189 -26.67 -21.83 -21.14
N ALA A 190 -27.86 -22.41 -20.99
CA ALA A 190 -28.92 -21.89 -20.11
C ALA A 190 -28.49 -21.87 -18.63
N VAL A 191 -27.78 -22.90 -18.14
CA VAL A 191 -27.21 -22.91 -16.79
C VAL A 191 -26.17 -21.81 -16.63
N LEU A 192 -25.29 -21.64 -17.62
CA LEU A 192 -24.24 -20.64 -17.58
C LEU A 192 -24.83 -19.21 -17.65
N LEU A 193 -25.91 -19.02 -18.40
CA LEU A 193 -26.64 -17.76 -18.49
C LEU A 193 -27.45 -17.46 -17.22
N CYS A 194 -28.04 -18.49 -16.59
CA CYS A 194 -28.63 -18.42 -15.25
C CYS A 194 -27.61 -17.93 -14.22
N ALA A 195 -26.42 -18.55 -14.18
CA ALA A 195 -25.34 -18.12 -13.31
C ALA A 195 -24.91 -16.68 -13.60
N THR A 196 -24.78 -16.32 -14.89
CA THR A 196 -24.42 -14.97 -15.32
C THR A 196 -25.46 -13.93 -14.88
N CYS A 197 -26.76 -14.19 -15.06
CA CYS A 197 -27.81 -13.26 -14.64
C CYS A 197 -27.84 -13.04 -13.12
N ASN A 198 -27.64 -14.09 -12.33
CA ASN A 198 -27.57 -13.98 -10.87
C ASN A 198 -26.28 -13.26 -10.40
N LEU A 199 -25.19 -13.38 -11.15
CA LEU A 199 -23.93 -12.68 -10.87
C LEU A 199 -23.84 -11.29 -11.50
N MET A 200 -24.74 -10.94 -12.42
CA MET A 200 -24.69 -9.67 -13.16
C MET A 200 -24.90 -8.48 -12.23
N GLY A 201 -25.80 -8.57 -11.25
CA GLY A 201 -26.02 -7.50 -10.27
C GLY A 201 -24.76 -7.16 -9.47
N PRO A 202 -24.13 -8.12 -8.78
CA PRO A 202 -22.84 -7.92 -8.14
C PRO A 202 -21.74 -7.45 -9.12
N ALA A 203 -21.70 -7.99 -10.34
CA ALA A 203 -20.70 -7.63 -11.34
C ALA A 203 -20.82 -6.17 -11.80
N THR A 204 -22.02 -5.69 -12.11
CA THR A 204 -22.25 -4.30 -12.51
C THR A 204 -22.06 -3.35 -11.34
N ALA A 205 -22.39 -3.76 -10.11
CA ALA A 205 -22.16 -2.95 -8.91
C ALA A 205 -20.67 -2.72 -8.66
N VAL A 206 -19.84 -3.77 -8.71
CA VAL A 206 -18.39 -3.66 -8.51
C VAL A 206 -17.71 -2.83 -9.62
N LEU A 207 -18.27 -2.83 -10.84
CA LEU A 207 -17.75 -2.00 -11.93
C LEU A 207 -18.21 -0.54 -11.87
N ALA A 208 -19.45 -0.29 -11.43
CA ALA A 208 -20.03 1.04 -11.42
C ALA A 208 -19.60 1.87 -10.20
N ILE A 209 -19.39 1.22 -9.06
CA ILE A 209 -19.07 1.86 -7.79
C ILE A 209 -17.55 2.00 -7.66
N PRO A 210 -17.00 3.22 -7.62
CA PRO A 210 -15.59 3.41 -7.35
C PRO A 210 -15.27 3.01 -5.91
N THR A 211 -14.03 2.62 -5.67
CA THR A 211 -13.56 2.20 -4.35
C THR A 211 -12.57 3.22 -3.80
N LEU A 212 -12.64 3.44 -2.48
CA LEU A 212 -11.62 4.21 -1.79
C LEU A 212 -10.38 3.33 -1.62
N GLY A 213 -9.24 3.79 -2.12
CA GLY A 213 -7.99 3.04 -2.09
C GLY A 213 -6.77 3.95 -2.04
N TRP A 214 -5.60 3.34 -1.93
CA TRP A 214 -4.32 4.03 -1.99
C TRP A 214 -3.81 4.01 -3.43
N SER A 215 -3.56 5.20 -3.99
CA SER A 215 -2.83 5.36 -5.24
C SER A 215 -1.37 5.63 -4.91
N GLU A 216 -0.47 4.79 -5.42
CA GLU A 216 0.96 4.91 -5.19
C GLU A 216 1.63 5.71 -6.31
N LEU A 217 2.47 6.65 -5.94
CA LEU A 217 3.36 7.38 -6.82
C LEU A 217 4.80 7.20 -6.33
N ASN A 218 5.57 6.45 -7.10
CA ASN A 218 7.00 6.30 -6.87
C ASN A 218 7.72 7.50 -7.48
N LEU A 219 8.30 8.34 -6.61
CA LEU A 219 9.16 9.42 -7.04
C LEU A 219 10.51 8.81 -7.38
N ARG A 220 10.89 8.89 -8.66
CA ARG A 220 12.14 8.32 -9.14
C ARG A 220 13.30 8.96 -8.38
N SER A 221 14.01 8.14 -7.61
CA SER A 221 15.27 8.54 -7.04
C SER A 221 16.41 8.05 -7.92
N ASP A 222 17.21 8.98 -8.40
CA ASP A 222 18.45 8.69 -9.12
C ASP A 222 19.67 8.75 -8.19
N LEU A 223 19.46 8.66 -6.87
CA LEU A 223 20.50 8.78 -5.85
C LEU A 223 20.68 7.46 -5.09
N ALA A 224 21.88 6.90 -5.19
CA ALA A 224 22.32 5.78 -4.35
C ALA A 224 23.06 6.29 -3.12
N LEU A 225 22.90 5.61 -1.99
CA LEU A 225 23.70 5.85 -0.80
C LEU A 225 25.16 5.46 -1.07
N LEU A 226 26.07 6.41 -0.96
CA LEU A 226 27.50 6.19 -1.19
C LEU A 226 28.20 5.79 0.11
N ASP A 227 28.12 6.67 1.11
CA ASP A 227 28.80 6.49 2.38
C ASP A 227 28.19 7.35 3.50
N ILE A 228 28.48 6.97 4.74
CA ILE A 228 28.14 7.72 5.95
C ILE A 228 29.46 8.16 6.57
N PRO A 229 29.87 9.44 6.41
CA PRO A 229 31.18 9.94 6.83
C PRO A 229 31.25 10.17 8.34
N SER A 230 31.04 9.10 9.12
CA SER A 230 31.07 9.14 10.58
C SER A 230 32.50 9.06 11.14
N HIS A 231 33.40 8.36 10.45
CA HIS A 231 34.76 8.09 10.90
C HIS A 231 35.73 9.28 10.74
N GLU A 232 35.38 10.26 9.90
CA GLU A 232 36.11 11.50 9.72
C GLU A 232 35.56 12.60 10.64
N PRO A 233 36.37 13.63 10.98
CA PRO A 233 35.84 14.80 11.68
C PRO A 233 34.74 15.47 10.85
N PRO A 234 33.72 16.05 11.51
CA PRO A 234 32.62 16.72 10.81
C PRO A 234 33.14 17.80 9.86
N SER A 235 32.89 17.64 8.56
CA SER A 235 33.30 18.61 7.54
C SER A 235 32.11 19.43 7.01
N ARG A 236 30.89 18.91 7.18
CA ARG A 236 29.62 19.49 6.76
C ARG A 236 28.50 19.05 7.70
N ILE A 237 27.56 19.95 7.96
CA ILE A 237 26.34 19.66 8.73
C ILE A 237 25.16 20.13 7.89
N ASP A 238 24.81 19.30 6.90
CA ASP A 238 23.81 19.63 5.89
C ASP A 238 22.37 19.66 6.44
N SER A 239 22.17 19.33 7.71
CA SER A 239 20.88 19.52 8.39
C SER A 239 20.59 20.99 8.74
N ILE A 240 21.61 21.86 8.75
CA ILE A 240 21.46 23.29 9.05
C ILE A 240 21.41 24.09 7.73
N PRO A 241 20.41 24.96 7.52
CA PRO A 241 20.37 25.83 6.36
C PRO A 241 21.56 26.81 6.34
N ILE A 242 22.26 26.89 5.21
CA ILE A 242 23.29 27.92 5.00
C ILE A 242 22.56 29.21 4.60
N THR A 243 22.17 30.02 5.58
CA THR A 243 21.85 31.43 5.33
C THR A 243 23.14 32.24 5.35
N SER A 244 23.15 33.41 4.71
CA SER A 244 24.35 34.26 4.56
C SER A 244 25.08 34.59 5.87
N ASP A 245 24.37 34.56 7.00
CA ASP A 245 24.89 34.98 8.31
C ASP A 245 24.83 33.91 9.43
N SER A 246 24.25 32.72 9.22
CA SER A 246 24.05 31.74 10.32
C SER A 246 24.22 30.25 9.97
N GLY A 247 24.92 29.91 8.88
CA GLY A 247 25.21 28.50 8.52
C GLY A 247 26.52 27.95 9.12
N CYS A 248 26.61 26.64 9.33
CA CYS A 248 27.87 25.95 9.64
C CYS A 248 28.80 25.95 8.41
N ARG A 249 29.77 26.87 8.36
CA ARG A 249 30.75 26.92 7.26
C ARG A 249 31.75 25.78 7.38
N SER A 250 32.09 25.14 6.27
CA SER A 250 33.08 24.05 6.26
C SER A 250 34.46 24.47 6.79
N SER A 251 34.84 25.75 6.64
CA SER A 251 36.09 26.28 7.22
C SER A 251 36.09 26.24 8.75
N ASP A 252 34.97 26.54 9.38
CA ASP A 252 34.85 26.61 10.83
C ASP A 252 34.85 25.19 11.43
N LEU A 253 34.13 24.27 10.76
CA LEU A 253 34.12 22.85 11.12
C LEU A 253 35.52 22.22 11.00
N GLN A 254 36.26 22.54 9.93
CA GLN A 254 37.66 22.09 9.76
C GLN A 254 38.61 22.72 10.79
N ALA A 255 38.34 23.94 11.23
CA ALA A 255 39.09 24.58 12.31
C ALA A 255 38.76 24.02 13.71
N GLY A 256 37.81 23.09 13.81
CA GLY A 256 37.36 22.51 15.07
C GLY A 256 36.42 23.43 15.87
N ASN A 257 35.75 24.37 15.20
CA ASN A 257 34.73 25.22 15.78
C ASN A 257 33.33 24.73 15.39
N TYR A 258 32.60 24.21 16.36
CA TYR A 258 31.28 23.61 16.17
C TYR A 258 30.14 24.42 16.80
N SER A 259 30.36 25.68 17.18
CA SER A 259 29.34 26.50 17.85
C SER A 259 28.07 26.73 17.03
N CYS A 260 28.14 26.59 15.70
CA CYS A 260 27.01 26.75 14.79
C CYS A 260 25.90 25.68 14.99
N THR A 261 26.20 24.54 15.62
CA THR A 261 25.21 23.50 15.91
C THR A 261 24.26 23.85 17.05
N ASP A 262 24.51 24.97 17.74
CA ASP A 262 23.63 25.50 18.78
C ASP A 262 22.22 25.82 18.25
N TYR A 263 22.06 25.88 16.92
CA TYR A 263 20.77 25.84 16.22
C TYR A 263 19.82 24.73 16.73
N PHE A 264 20.37 23.60 17.19
CA PHE A 264 19.59 22.47 17.69
C PHE A 264 19.47 22.39 19.22
N SER A 265 19.98 23.38 19.95
CA SER A 265 19.98 23.40 21.42
C SER A 265 18.60 23.14 22.02
N SER A 266 17.54 23.78 21.50
CA SER A 266 16.17 23.58 21.97
C SER A 266 15.69 22.13 21.83
N SER A 267 15.98 21.48 20.69
CA SER A 267 15.61 20.07 20.47
C SER A 267 16.40 19.11 21.37
N VAL A 268 17.63 19.48 21.76
CA VAL A 268 18.45 18.72 22.72
C VAL A 268 17.90 18.89 24.14
N ASP A 269 17.51 20.11 24.52
CA ASP A 269 16.88 20.39 25.81
C ASP A 269 15.54 19.65 25.97
N GLU A 270 14.73 19.60 24.91
CA GLU A 270 13.47 18.85 24.92
C GLU A 270 13.69 17.34 24.99
N LEU A 271 14.68 16.81 24.26
CA LEU A 271 15.08 15.41 24.37
C LEU A 271 15.56 15.06 25.79
N SER A 272 16.41 15.92 26.37
CA SER A 272 16.91 15.77 27.74
C SER A 272 15.77 15.74 28.76
N ALA A 273 14.83 16.69 28.67
CA ALA A 273 13.69 16.78 29.56
C ALA A 273 12.74 15.58 29.41
N ALA A 274 12.50 15.13 28.17
CA ALA A 274 11.61 14.01 27.91
C ALA A 274 12.20 12.68 28.39
N LEU A 275 13.50 12.46 28.21
CA LEU A 275 14.19 11.29 28.75
C LEU A 275 14.26 11.32 30.29
N TRP A 276 14.47 12.50 30.89
CA TRP A 276 14.40 12.68 32.34
C TRP A 276 13.03 12.26 32.90
N ALA A 277 11.95 12.84 32.36
CA ALA A 277 10.58 12.53 32.78
C ALA A 277 10.24 11.04 32.58
N ARG A 278 10.75 10.45 31.49
CA ARG A 278 10.61 9.02 31.24
C ARG A 278 11.28 8.15 32.31
N SER A 279 12.47 8.53 32.77
CA SER A 279 13.16 7.82 33.86
C SER A 279 12.30 7.86 35.14
N GLU A 280 11.78 9.03 35.49
CA GLU A 280 10.90 9.20 36.67
C GLU A 280 9.63 8.35 36.56
N TRP A 281 8.94 8.38 35.42
CA TRP A 281 7.71 7.62 35.23
C TRP A 281 7.93 6.11 35.26
N ARG A 282 9.05 5.62 34.70
CA ARG A 282 9.41 4.20 34.79
C ARG A 282 9.67 3.76 36.23
N GLN A 283 10.27 4.62 37.05
CA GLN A 283 10.51 4.33 38.47
C GLN A 283 9.20 4.19 39.24
N GLU A 284 8.21 5.03 38.93
CA GLU A 284 6.85 4.99 39.47
C GLU A 284 5.98 3.85 38.88
N GLY A 285 6.51 3.05 37.95
CA GLY A 285 5.82 1.93 37.31
C GLY A 285 4.80 2.32 36.24
N PHE A 286 4.83 3.56 35.75
CA PHE A 286 3.95 4.01 34.66
C PHE A 286 4.48 3.58 33.29
N PRO A 287 3.58 3.25 32.35
CA PRO A 287 3.97 3.04 30.96
C PRO A 287 4.50 4.34 30.36
N THR A 288 5.66 4.28 29.71
CA THR A 288 6.29 5.45 29.09
C THR A 288 6.21 5.39 27.59
N MET A 289 5.80 6.50 26.96
CA MET A 289 5.85 6.67 25.50
C MET A 289 7.24 7.14 25.07
N SER A 290 7.61 6.88 23.81
CA SER A 290 8.81 7.48 23.21
C SER A 290 8.67 9.01 23.16
N PRO A 291 9.76 9.75 23.44
CA PRO A 291 9.73 11.21 23.37
C PRO A 291 9.44 11.67 21.93
N MET A 292 8.62 12.71 21.82
CA MET A 292 8.35 13.42 20.56
C MET A 292 9.25 14.65 20.52
N ILE A 293 10.10 14.76 19.51
CA ILE A 293 11.12 15.80 19.41
C ILE A 293 10.81 16.67 18.18
N PRO A 294 10.69 17.99 18.30
CA PRO A 294 10.43 18.85 17.18
C PRO A 294 11.68 19.03 16.31
N PHE A 295 11.44 19.11 15.01
CA PHE A 295 12.43 19.43 14.01
C PHE A 295 11.78 20.18 12.85
N MET A 296 12.04 21.48 12.74
CA MET A 296 11.40 22.35 11.75
C MET A 296 9.86 22.27 11.84
N SER A 297 9.15 21.93 10.76
CA SER A 297 7.69 21.72 10.74
C SER A 297 7.29 20.28 11.09
N LEU A 298 8.26 19.42 11.42
CA LEU A 298 8.06 18.02 11.74
C LEU A 298 8.28 17.72 13.22
N THR A 299 7.84 16.54 13.63
CA THR A 299 8.17 15.94 14.92
C THR A 299 8.63 14.52 14.67
N PHE A 300 9.59 14.01 15.41
CA PHE A 300 10.07 12.64 15.24
C PHE A 300 10.21 11.95 16.59
N THR A 301 10.27 10.62 16.57
CA THR A 301 10.40 9.80 17.77
C THR A 301 11.69 8.99 17.74
N VAL A 302 12.20 8.65 18.92
CA VAL A 302 13.30 7.69 19.08
C VAL A 302 12.70 6.28 19.10
N ASN A 303 13.21 5.42 18.24
CA ASN A 303 12.78 4.03 18.16
C ASN A 303 13.75 3.15 18.96
N GLU A 304 13.25 2.20 19.74
CA GLU A 304 14.07 1.33 20.58
C GLU A 304 13.85 -0.10 20.12
N THR A 305 14.95 -0.82 19.89
CA THR A 305 14.90 -2.25 19.59
C THR A 305 15.44 -3.04 20.77
N ASP A 306 14.70 -4.05 21.20
CA ASP A 306 15.16 -5.06 22.15
C ASP A 306 16.47 -5.67 21.64
N ALA A 307 17.56 -5.55 22.40
CA ALA A 307 18.86 -6.01 21.93
C ALA A 307 19.25 -7.39 22.45
N ILE A 308 20.13 -7.99 21.66
CA ILE A 308 21.02 -9.11 21.97
C ILE A 308 21.66 -8.86 23.37
N ASP A 309 21.52 -9.84 24.26
CA ASP A 309 22.02 -9.81 25.65
C ASP A 309 21.32 -8.82 26.62
N GLY A 310 20.16 -8.25 26.26
CA GLY A 310 19.30 -7.49 27.18
C GLY A 310 19.65 -6.00 27.38
N ILE A 311 20.41 -5.37 26.47
CA ILE A 311 20.75 -3.93 26.51
C ILE A 311 20.30 -3.24 25.21
N GLU A 312 19.16 -2.55 25.25
CA GLU A 312 18.47 -1.88 24.12
C GLU A 312 19.39 -1.02 23.21
N ILE A 313 19.13 -1.05 21.90
CA ILE A 313 19.72 -0.10 20.92
C ILE A 313 18.69 0.98 20.64
N ASP A 314 19.12 2.23 20.75
CA ASP A 314 18.29 3.42 20.55
C ASP A 314 18.56 4.03 19.18
N TRP A 315 17.56 4.03 18.32
CA TRP A 315 17.63 4.51 16.95
C TRP A 315 17.16 5.97 16.85
N MET A 316 18.05 6.81 16.35
CA MET A 316 17.82 8.22 16.11
C MET A 316 17.63 8.48 14.61
N PRO A 317 16.48 9.05 14.21
CA PRO A 317 16.28 9.53 12.84
C PRO A 317 17.36 10.52 12.41
N SER A 318 17.89 10.36 11.19
CA SER A 318 18.88 11.30 10.65
C SER A 318 18.22 12.65 10.36
N ARG A 319 18.77 13.74 10.89
CA ARG A 319 18.25 15.10 10.62
C ARG A 319 18.38 15.50 9.17
N PHE A 320 19.30 14.88 8.43
CA PHE A 320 19.40 15.05 6.98
C PHE A 320 18.18 14.47 6.26
N MET A 321 17.74 13.26 6.63
CA MET A 321 16.52 12.65 6.11
C MET A 321 15.28 13.44 6.52
N LEU A 322 15.20 13.86 7.79
CA LEU A 322 14.10 14.69 8.29
C LEU A 322 14.00 16.03 7.56
N ARG A 323 15.13 16.67 7.21
CA ARG A 323 15.13 17.90 6.40
C ARG A 323 14.56 17.66 5.00
N GLN A 324 14.91 16.55 4.35
CA GLN A 324 14.31 16.21 3.06
C GLN A 324 12.80 16.01 3.17
N MET A 325 12.35 15.27 4.19
CA MET A 325 10.92 15.08 4.44
C MET A 325 10.21 16.39 4.79
N ASN A 326 10.88 17.30 5.49
CA ASN A 326 10.32 18.61 5.82
C ASN A 326 10.09 19.44 4.55
N ASN A 327 11.04 19.42 3.61
CA ASN A 327 10.86 20.09 2.32
C ASN A 327 9.67 19.49 1.54
N GLU A 328 9.54 18.17 1.55
CA GLU A 328 8.42 17.47 0.92
C GLU A 328 7.08 17.76 1.61
N TYR A 329 7.09 17.92 2.94
CA TYR A 329 5.93 18.35 3.71
C TYR A 329 5.52 19.79 3.34
N ILE A 330 6.49 20.69 3.19
CA ILE A 330 6.26 22.07 2.77
C ILE A 330 5.66 22.11 1.35
N GLU A 331 6.17 21.30 0.42
CA GLU A 331 5.62 21.16 -0.94
C GLU A 331 4.15 20.71 -0.91
N LEU A 332 3.84 19.68 -0.11
CA LEU A 332 2.47 19.21 0.13
C LEU A 332 1.59 20.32 0.72
N TRP A 333 2.08 21.01 1.75
CA TRP A 333 1.32 22.02 2.47
C TRP A 333 1.02 23.22 1.58
N ILE A 334 2.01 23.74 0.83
CA ILE A 334 1.84 24.84 -0.12
C ILE A 334 0.88 24.44 -1.25
N SER A 335 1.03 23.23 -1.79
CA SER A 335 0.14 22.71 -2.84
C SER A 335 -1.32 22.68 -2.37
N ARG A 336 -1.57 22.35 -1.10
CA ARG A 336 -2.91 22.32 -0.50
C ARG A 336 -3.44 23.70 -0.10
N ALA A 337 -2.58 24.58 0.37
CA ALA A 337 -2.94 25.93 0.78
C ALA A 337 -3.23 26.84 -0.42
N SER A 338 -2.66 26.53 -1.58
CA SER A 338 -2.78 27.34 -2.80
C SER A 338 -4.05 27.00 -3.58
N PRO A 339 -4.73 28.01 -4.17
CA PRO A 339 -5.95 27.78 -4.95
C PRO A 339 -5.68 27.24 -6.36
N ASN A 340 -4.48 27.45 -6.91
CA ASN A 340 -4.09 26.96 -8.23
C ASN A 340 -2.59 26.61 -8.30
N PHE A 341 -2.25 25.84 -9.32
CA PHE A 341 -0.87 25.37 -9.57
C PHE A 341 0.12 26.52 -9.74
N THR A 342 -0.24 27.57 -10.50
CA THR A 342 0.67 28.69 -10.79
C THR A 342 1.08 29.43 -9.53
N ILE A 343 0.15 29.68 -8.60
CA ILE A 343 0.46 30.34 -7.33
C ILE A 343 1.33 29.43 -6.44
N ALA A 344 1.06 28.13 -6.43
CA ALA A 344 1.86 27.17 -5.66
C ALA A 344 3.30 27.09 -6.18
N ASP A 345 3.48 27.00 -7.50
CA ASP A 345 4.77 26.95 -8.18
C ASP A 345 5.55 28.26 -8.01
N ASP A 346 4.87 29.41 -8.15
CA ASP A 346 5.46 30.73 -7.91
C ASP A 346 5.94 30.89 -6.45
N PHE A 347 5.21 30.33 -5.48
CA PHE A 347 5.58 30.40 -4.05
C PHE A 347 6.75 29.48 -3.69
N LEU A 348 6.80 28.29 -4.27
CA LEU A 348 7.92 27.35 -4.12
C LEU A 348 9.18 27.84 -4.86
N GLY A 349 8.99 28.54 -5.97
CA GLY A 349 10.05 29.13 -6.77
C GLY A 349 10.91 28.08 -7.50
N ALA A 350 11.98 28.57 -8.15
CA ALA A 350 12.85 27.72 -8.96
C ALA A 350 13.66 26.69 -8.17
N GLU A 351 13.79 26.85 -6.85
CA GLU A 351 14.54 25.94 -5.98
C GLU A 351 13.77 24.64 -5.71
N TRP A 352 12.42 24.67 -5.75
CA TRP A 352 11.55 23.52 -5.52
C TRP A 352 10.48 23.41 -6.62
N PRO A 353 10.87 22.95 -7.83
CA PRO A 353 9.94 22.88 -8.95
C PRO A 353 8.80 21.91 -8.68
N LEU A 354 7.56 22.38 -8.79
CA LEU A 354 6.38 21.57 -8.56
C LEU A 354 5.89 20.95 -9.86
N ASP A 355 5.76 19.62 -9.90
CA ASP A 355 5.11 18.98 -11.04
C ASP A 355 3.58 19.19 -10.99
N ARG A 356 2.99 19.51 -12.15
CA ARG A 356 1.55 19.73 -12.24
C ARG A 356 0.74 18.48 -11.94
N GLY A 357 1.26 17.29 -12.30
CA GLY A 357 0.63 16.02 -11.96
C GLY A 357 0.62 15.82 -10.45
N LEU A 358 1.77 16.01 -9.82
CA LEU A 358 1.94 15.91 -8.36
C LEU A 358 1.06 16.89 -7.58
N TYR A 359 0.98 18.15 -8.01
CA TYR A 359 0.05 19.14 -7.44
C TYR A 359 -1.40 18.63 -7.44
N ASN A 360 -1.86 18.09 -8.57
CA ASN A 360 -3.23 17.55 -8.68
C ASN A 360 -3.45 16.35 -7.75
N HIS A 361 -2.43 15.54 -7.48
CA HIS A 361 -2.53 14.47 -6.48
C HIS A 361 -2.61 15.01 -5.06
N TYR A 362 -1.82 16.05 -4.72
CA TYR A 362 -1.86 16.69 -3.41
C TYR A 362 -3.20 17.36 -3.09
N THR A 363 -3.80 18.05 -4.06
CA THR A 363 -5.07 18.74 -3.86
C THR A 363 -6.28 17.81 -3.92
N ASN A 364 -6.21 16.71 -4.67
CA ASN A 364 -7.33 15.77 -4.87
C ASN A 364 -7.17 14.48 -4.05
N SER A 365 -6.58 14.54 -2.86
CA SER A 365 -6.43 13.39 -1.95
C SER A 365 -7.05 13.65 -0.59
N LEU A 366 -7.61 12.61 0.02
CA LEU A 366 -8.10 12.65 1.40
C LEU A 366 -6.92 12.60 2.37
N ASP A 367 -6.09 11.57 2.26
CA ASP A 367 -4.91 11.36 3.09
C ASP A 367 -3.67 11.22 2.20
N VAL A 368 -2.51 11.59 2.72
CA VAL A 368 -1.23 11.39 2.07
C VAL A 368 -0.28 10.69 3.03
N GLU A 369 0.26 9.56 2.62
CA GLU A 369 1.35 8.87 3.30
C GLU A 369 2.64 9.16 2.55
N MET A 370 3.63 9.70 3.25
CA MET A 370 4.95 10.02 2.73
C MET A 370 5.94 9.00 3.29
N LEU A 371 6.55 8.23 2.38
CA LEU A 371 7.58 7.27 2.73
C LEU A 371 8.90 7.66 2.08
N SER A 372 9.95 7.69 2.87
CA SER A 372 11.32 7.94 2.42
C SER A 372 12.23 6.87 3.01
N TYR A 373 13.03 6.21 2.18
CA TYR A 373 13.93 5.15 2.62
C TYR A 373 15.37 5.67 2.74
N GLY A 374 16.03 5.40 3.86
CA GLY A 374 17.39 5.87 4.09
C GLY A 374 18.04 5.35 5.38
N PRO A 375 19.26 5.82 5.68
CA PRO A 375 20.01 5.37 6.86
C PRO A 375 19.38 5.90 8.14
N ILE A 376 19.42 5.09 9.19
CA ILE A 376 19.12 5.48 10.58
C ILE A 376 20.27 4.99 11.47
N LEU A 377 20.62 5.79 12.47
CA LEU A 377 21.80 5.57 13.29
C LEU A 377 21.39 5.26 14.72
N GLY A 378 22.03 4.26 15.30
CA GLY A 378 21.73 3.74 16.61
C GLY A 378 22.87 3.97 17.59
N VAL A 379 22.54 4.12 18.86
CA VAL A 379 23.49 4.15 19.96
C VAL A 379 23.18 3.07 20.98
N ARG A 380 24.22 2.54 21.58
CA ARG A 380 24.14 1.70 22.76
C ARG A 380 25.11 2.25 23.78
N ASN A 381 24.61 2.59 24.96
CA ASN A 381 25.40 3.25 25.99
C ASN A 381 25.58 2.33 27.19
N LEU A 382 26.62 2.60 27.97
CA LEU A 382 26.90 1.89 29.21
C LEU A 382 27.80 2.72 30.12
N CYS A 383 27.27 3.17 31.26
CA CYS A 383 28.01 4.04 32.18
C CYS A 383 28.39 3.31 33.48
N SER A 384 29.49 3.75 34.11
CA SER A 384 30.03 3.21 35.37
C SER A 384 30.75 4.32 36.15
N THR A 385 30.58 4.34 37.49
CA THR A 385 31.35 5.20 38.40
C THR A 385 32.70 4.59 38.73
N ALA A 386 33.65 5.47 39.09
CA ALA A 386 34.91 5.09 39.71
C ALA A 386 35.74 4.11 38.85
N ALA A 387 35.82 4.41 37.55
CA ALA A 387 36.79 3.78 36.70
C ALA A 387 38.19 4.19 37.16
N ASN A 388 38.98 3.24 37.66
CA ASN A 388 40.43 3.45 37.69
C ASN A 388 40.90 3.46 36.23
N ILE A 389 41.28 4.65 35.76
CA ILE A 389 41.78 4.85 34.40
C ILE A 389 43.30 4.82 34.48
N THR A 390 43.87 3.82 33.83
CA THR A 390 45.32 3.63 33.77
C THR A 390 45.78 3.89 32.36
N GLU A 391 46.75 4.78 32.20
CA GLU A 391 47.42 5.01 30.93
C GLU A 391 48.90 4.69 31.13
N PHE A 392 49.44 3.82 30.29
CA PHE A 392 50.83 3.40 30.34
C PHE A 392 51.32 2.98 28.96
N ASN A 393 52.63 2.92 28.82
CA ASN A 393 53.28 2.49 27.60
C ASN A 393 53.68 1.02 27.71
N VAL A 394 53.17 0.17 26.81
CA VAL A 394 53.55 -1.25 26.74
C VAL A 394 54.85 -1.45 25.94
N GLY A 395 55.29 -0.41 25.25
CA GLY A 395 56.54 -0.37 24.49
C GLY A 395 56.77 1.04 23.94
N PRO A 396 57.91 1.27 23.26
CA PRO A 396 58.20 2.56 22.63
C PRO A 396 57.10 2.94 21.63
N GLY A 397 56.44 4.09 21.85
CA GLY A 397 55.36 4.57 20.99
C GLY A 397 54.06 3.74 21.05
N LYS A 398 53.90 2.84 22.03
CA LYS A 398 52.70 2.02 22.19
C LYS A 398 51.91 2.40 23.47
N PRO A 399 51.26 3.57 23.51
CA PRO A 399 50.41 3.95 24.64
C PRO A 399 49.11 3.15 24.62
N VAL A 400 48.69 2.71 25.81
CA VAL A 400 47.44 1.97 26.05
C VAL A 400 46.70 2.66 27.19
N ARG A 401 45.39 2.81 27.03
CA ARG A 401 44.50 3.33 28.07
C ARG A 401 43.52 2.25 28.47
N CYS A 402 43.54 1.85 29.73
CA CYS A 402 42.71 0.80 30.28
C CYS A 402 41.72 1.38 31.30
N TYR A 403 40.47 1.00 31.12
CA TYR A 403 39.35 1.34 31.96
C TYR A 403 38.96 0.16 32.82
N THR A 404 38.80 0.40 34.11
CA THR A 404 38.33 -0.62 35.04
C THR A 404 36.83 -0.46 35.23
N ARG A 405 36.06 -1.53 35.02
CA ARG A 405 34.60 -1.53 35.19
C ARG A 405 34.16 -2.60 36.18
N THR A 406 33.25 -2.22 37.09
CA THR A 406 32.42 -3.13 37.88
C THR A 406 31.15 -3.48 37.10
N SER A 407 30.78 -4.76 37.06
CA SER A 407 29.59 -5.24 36.33
C SER A 407 28.42 -5.39 37.29
N THR A 408 27.26 -4.81 36.99
CA THR A 408 26.02 -4.92 37.80
C THR A 408 25.54 -6.37 37.95
N SER A 409 25.72 -7.21 36.92
CA SER A 409 25.40 -8.64 36.95
C SER A 409 26.47 -9.52 37.62
N SER A 410 27.63 -8.95 37.98
CA SER A 410 28.77 -9.67 38.55
C SER A 410 29.66 -8.71 39.36
N PRO A 411 29.19 -8.19 40.50
CA PRO A 411 29.79 -7.05 41.23
C PRO A 411 31.23 -7.25 41.74
N ASN A 412 31.84 -8.43 41.55
CA ASN A 412 33.24 -8.72 41.88
C ASN A 412 34.14 -9.05 40.68
N THR A 413 33.63 -8.96 39.46
CA THR A 413 34.47 -9.15 38.27
C THR A 413 34.86 -7.78 37.72
N PHE A 414 36.03 -7.28 38.13
CA PHE A 414 36.66 -6.17 37.42
C PHE A 414 36.92 -6.61 35.98
N ARG A 415 36.22 -5.98 35.05
CA ARG A 415 36.45 -6.13 33.61
C ARG A 415 37.29 -4.94 33.19
N TYR A 416 38.50 -5.21 32.73
CA TYR A 416 39.35 -4.16 32.16
C TYR A 416 39.06 -4.08 30.67
N HIS A 417 38.72 -2.88 30.20
CA HIS A 417 38.56 -2.57 28.79
C HIS A 417 39.67 -1.64 28.39
N CYS A 418 40.51 -2.05 27.44
CA CYS A 418 41.67 -1.27 27.02
C CYS A 418 41.53 -0.82 25.57
N ILE A 419 41.93 0.41 25.30
CA ILE A 419 42.05 0.97 23.95
C ILE A 419 43.51 1.30 23.68
N ARG A 420 43.90 1.20 22.41
CA ARG A 420 45.19 1.66 21.95
C ARG A 420 45.10 3.14 21.65
N LEU A 421 46.01 3.92 22.20
CA LEU A 421 46.13 5.33 21.84
C LEU A 421 47.10 5.44 20.66
N THR A 422 46.84 6.35 19.74
CA THR A 422 47.81 6.69 18.69
C THR A 422 47.78 8.19 18.41
N SER A 423 48.96 8.77 18.29
CA SER A 423 49.17 10.16 17.90
C SER A 423 49.57 10.31 16.43
N GLY A 424 49.78 9.19 15.72
CA GLY A 424 50.21 9.16 14.32
C GLY A 424 50.47 7.76 13.77
N GLN A 425 50.86 7.70 12.48
CA GLN A 425 50.92 6.49 11.65
C GLN A 425 51.94 5.41 12.10
N ASN A 426 52.72 5.66 13.16
CA ASN A 426 53.86 4.83 13.58
C ASN A 426 53.73 4.19 14.98
N ASP A 427 52.67 4.49 15.75
CA ASP A 427 52.54 4.06 17.15
C ASP A 427 52.06 2.61 17.27
N TRP A 428 51.08 2.23 16.45
CA TRP A 428 50.57 0.87 16.32
C TRP A 428 50.32 0.54 14.85
N ALA A 429 50.98 -0.48 14.30
CA ALA A 429 50.93 -0.82 12.87
C ALA A 429 49.52 -1.24 12.34
N ASN A 430 48.56 -1.50 13.23
CA ASN A 430 47.23 -2.04 12.90
C ASN A 430 46.08 -1.26 13.60
N VAL A 431 46.30 0.00 13.97
CA VAL A 431 45.20 0.87 14.44
C VAL A 431 44.74 1.69 13.24
N GLU A 432 43.53 1.42 12.76
CA GLU A 432 42.99 2.10 11.57
C GLU A 432 42.46 3.49 11.94
N HIS A 433 41.83 3.61 13.11
CA HIS A 433 41.16 4.84 13.53
C HIS A 433 41.24 5.03 15.05
N TYR A 434 41.80 6.17 15.46
CA TYR A 434 41.70 6.70 16.82
C TYR A 434 41.56 8.21 16.74
N SER A 435 40.70 8.78 17.57
CA SER A 435 40.56 10.22 17.70
C SER A 435 40.22 10.61 19.13
N HIS A 436 40.57 11.84 19.49
CA HIS A 436 40.35 12.39 20.83
C HIS A 436 39.81 13.81 20.74
N ALA A 437 38.80 14.10 21.54
CA ALA A 437 38.22 15.41 21.70
C ALA A 437 38.04 15.74 23.18
N ASN A 438 38.27 17.00 23.55
CA ASN A 438 38.08 17.47 24.91
C ASN A 438 37.47 18.87 24.96
N PHE A 439 36.73 19.13 26.03
CA PHE A 439 36.16 20.43 26.37
C PHE A 439 35.80 20.47 27.85
N THR A 440 35.51 21.66 28.36
CA THR A 440 35.15 21.86 29.77
C THR A 440 33.75 22.42 29.89
N LEU A 441 32.93 21.85 30.77
CA LEU A 441 31.63 22.35 31.16
C LEU A 441 31.70 23.01 32.54
N ARG A 442 31.19 24.24 32.66
CA ARG A 442 31.25 25.04 33.90
C ARG A 442 29.85 25.44 34.37
N ALA A 443 29.47 25.04 35.58
CA ALA A 443 28.26 25.55 36.23
C ALA A 443 28.52 26.88 36.95
N ASN A 444 27.47 27.69 37.13
CA ASN A 444 27.47 29.12 37.50
C ASN A 444 28.17 29.55 38.81
N SER A 445 28.96 28.72 39.51
CA SER A 445 30.06 29.28 40.34
C SER A 445 31.15 28.35 40.90
N GLN A 446 31.08 27.01 40.91
CA GLN A 446 32.17 26.21 41.54
C GLN A 446 32.55 24.87 40.92
N ILE A 447 31.67 24.19 40.15
CA ILE A 447 31.98 22.87 39.61
C ILE A 447 32.40 22.99 38.16
N ARG A 448 33.67 22.64 37.91
CA ARG A 448 34.25 22.49 36.58
C ARG A 448 34.30 21.00 36.28
N THR A 449 33.72 20.60 35.15
CA THR A 449 33.78 19.22 34.66
C THR A 449 34.53 19.20 33.33
N ASP A 450 35.67 18.53 33.31
CA ASP A 450 36.41 18.24 32.07
C ASP A 450 35.83 16.97 31.45
N ILE A 451 35.45 17.07 30.17
CA ILE A 451 34.87 15.98 29.39
C ILE A 451 35.88 15.58 28.33
N ASN A 452 36.35 14.33 28.38
CA ASN A 452 37.26 13.75 27.39
C ASN A 452 36.56 12.62 26.65
N VAL A 453 36.63 12.63 25.33
CA VAL A 453 36.02 11.63 24.47
C VAL A 453 37.12 10.97 23.65
N HIS A 454 37.28 9.66 23.85
CA HIS A 454 38.19 8.82 23.09
C HIS A 454 37.39 7.92 22.15
N SER A 455 37.59 8.07 20.85
CA SER A 455 37.06 7.15 19.85
C SER A 455 38.16 6.19 19.43
N ALA A 456 37.86 4.89 19.48
CA ALA A 456 38.76 3.83 19.04
C ALA A 456 38.04 2.89 18.06
N ASP A 457 38.81 2.35 17.11
CA ASP A 457 38.38 1.29 16.20
C ASP A 457 38.01 0.00 16.95
N LYS A 458 38.71 -0.31 18.05
CA LYS A 458 38.52 -1.52 18.86
C LYS A 458 38.76 -1.27 20.35
N ALA A 459 37.99 -1.97 21.18
CA ALA A 459 38.25 -2.08 22.62
C ALA A 459 38.53 -3.54 23.03
N PHE A 460 39.63 -3.74 23.74
CA PHE A 460 40.10 -5.05 24.14
C PHE A 460 39.68 -5.36 25.56
N LYS A 461 38.88 -6.40 25.74
CA LYS A 461 38.51 -6.89 27.06
C LYS A 461 39.63 -7.76 27.62
N ILE A 462 40.28 -7.31 28.69
CA ILE A 462 41.34 -8.09 29.33
C ILE A 462 40.70 -9.13 30.27
N PRO A 463 40.99 -10.43 30.09
CA PRO A 463 40.50 -11.48 30.98
C PRO A 463 41.00 -11.27 32.41
N SER A 464 40.19 -11.63 33.41
CA SER A 464 40.52 -11.43 34.83
C SER A 464 41.84 -12.09 35.27
N LYS A 465 42.25 -13.20 34.62
CA LYS A 465 43.57 -13.83 34.85
C LYS A 465 44.76 -12.92 34.52
N TYR A 466 44.58 -11.94 33.62
CA TYR A 466 45.58 -10.96 33.20
C TYR A 466 45.32 -9.59 33.83
N ALA A 467 44.48 -9.49 34.86
CA ALA A 467 44.25 -8.23 35.58
C ALA A 467 45.56 -7.63 36.14
N HIS A 468 46.49 -8.48 36.61
CA HIS A 468 47.81 -8.07 37.09
C HIS A 468 48.66 -7.35 36.06
N CYS A 469 48.42 -7.60 34.77
CA CYS A 469 49.07 -6.85 33.71
C CYS A 469 48.70 -5.36 33.77
N VAL A 470 47.47 -5.02 34.15
CA VAL A 470 46.99 -3.63 34.13
C VAL A 470 47.43 -2.88 35.40
N TRP A 471 47.25 -3.47 36.59
CA TRP A 471 47.53 -2.79 37.86
C TRP A 471 49.01 -2.83 38.29
N ASP A 472 49.80 -3.78 37.79
CA ASP A 472 51.26 -3.88 38.02
C ASP A 472 52.02 -3.89 36.69
N HIS A 473 51.60 -3.02 35.76
CA HIS A 473 52.15 -2.95 34.39
C HIS A 473 53.66 -2.67 34.34
N GLU A 474 54.23 -2.07 35.39
CA GLU A 474 55.68 -1.82 35.48
C GLU A 474 56.51 -3.08 35.79
N ARG A 475 55.90 -4.09 36.42
CA ARG A 475 56.60 -5.31 36.88
C ARG A 475 56.10 -6.60 36.23
N SER A 476 55.04 -6.53 35.44
CA SER A 476 54.41 -7.69 34.83
C SER A 476 54.95 -7.97 33.42
N ASP A 477 55.44 -9.19 33.20
CA ASP A 477 55.90 -9.69 31.89
C ASP A 477 54.72 -10.18 31.01
N CYS A 478 53.73 -9.31 30.81
CA CYS A 478 52.55 -9.67 30.02
C CYS A 478 52.79 -9.47 28.51
N ASP A 479 52.35 -10.45 27.72
CA ASP A 479 52.36 -10.35 26.26
C ASP A 479 51.23 -9.43 25.77
N TRP A 480 51.49 -8.12 25.80
CA TRP A 480 50.56 -7.07 25.37
C TRP A 480 50.20 -7.15 23.89
N ASP A 481 51.13 -7.60 23.04
CA ASP A 481 50.86 -7.75 21.62
C ASP A 481 49.83 -8.86 21.39
N SER A 482 49.87 -9.95 22.15
CA SER A 482 48.84 -11.01 22.15
C SER A 482 47.52 -10.57 22.79
N LEU A 483 47.56 -9.92 23.96
CA LEU A 483 46.37 -9.45 24.67
C LEU A 483 45.56 -8.42 23.90
N LEU A 484 46.25 -7.59 23.11
CA LEU A 484 45.63 -6.60 22.24
C LEU A 484 45.49 -7.12 20.81
N SER A 485 45.85 -8.37 20.48
CA SER A 485 45.75 -8.89 19.11
C SER A 485 44.31 -9.20 18.69
N THR A 486 44.07 -9.16 17.38
CA THR A 486 42.77 -9.45 16.73
C THR A 486 42.49 -10.95 16.56
N LYS A 487 43.33 -11.86 17.09
CA LYS A 487 43.11 -13.30 16.96
C LYS A 487 42.40 -13.89 18.20
N PRO A 488 41.37 -14.72 18.00
CA PRO A 488 40.36 -15.00 19.01
C PRO A 488 40.72 -16.25 19.80
N ASN A 489 41.13 -16.09 21.06
CA ASN A 489 41.02 -17.17 22.05
C ASN A 489 40.32 -16.70 23.33
N THR A 490 39.93 -15.43 23.38
CA THR A 490 39.15 -14.82 24.44
C THR A 490 38.04 -14.04 23.74
N GLY A 491 36.81 -14.06 24.28
CA GLY A 491 35.65 -13.35 23.73
C GLY A 491 35.84 -11.83 23.75
N ASN A 492 36.75 -11.35 22.91
CA ASN A 492 37.14 -9.96 22.73
C ASN A 492 36.04 -9.27 21.92
N TRP A 493 35.65 -8.07 22.37
CA TRP A 493 34.64 -7.25 21.73
C TRP A 493 35.33 -6.46 20.61
N ASP A 494 35.34 -7.01 19.39
CA ASP A 494 35.91 -6.33 18.22
C ASP A 494 34.91 -5.29 17.64
N GLN A 495 34.50 -4.31 18.43
CA GLN A 495 33.61 -3.22 17.98
C GLN A 495 34.26 -1.86 18.23
N SER A 496 33.93 -0.90 17.35
CA SER A 496 34.32 0.50 17.55
C SER A 496 33.51 1.11 18.68
N VAL A 497 34.18 1.89 19.52
CA VAL A 497 33.59 2.43 20.74
C VAL A 497 34.06 3.86 21.00
N HIS A 498 33.21 4.63 21.68
CA HIS A 498 33.61 5.85 22.38
C HIS A 498 33.70 5.57 23.88
N PHE A 499 34.77 6.05 24.48
CA PHE A 499 34.86 6.23 25.93
C PHE A 499 34.74 7.72 26.25
N THR A 500 33.67 8.09 26.95
CA THR A 500 33.45 9.44 27.45
C THR A 500 33.75 9.48 28.94
N GLU A 501 34.69 10.33 29.33
CA GLU A 501 35.16 10.52 30.69
C GLU A 501 34.65 11.85 31.22
N TYR A 502 33.97 11.82 32.38
CA TYR A 502 33.51 13.00 33.10
C TYR A 502 34.33 13.16 34.37
N LYS A 503 35.24 14.14 34.37
CA LYS A 503 36.19 14.37 35.45
C LYS A 503 36.00 15.74 36.09
N ILE A 504 35.98 15.80 37.42
CA ILE A 504 36.02 17.06 38.17
C ILE A 504 37.48 17.30 38.58
N PRO A 505 38.19 18.31 38.02
CA PRO A 505 39.65 18.46 38.18
C PRO A 505 40.13 18.66 39.61
N ASP A 506 39.30 19.31 40.44
CA ASP A 506 39.63 19.62 41.83
C ASP A 506 39.54 18.38 42.75
N TRP A 507 39.03 17.26 42.25
CA TRP A 507 38.79 16.03 43.01
C TRP A 507 39.74 14.91 42.53
N ASP A 508 39.99 13.92 43.40
CA ASP A 508 40.83 12.77 43.06
C ASP A 508 40.27 12.00 41.83
N PRO A 509 40.91 12.08 40.66
CA PRO A 509 40.37 11.49 39.44
C PRO A 509 40.23 9.97 39.52
N ALA A 510 41.04 9.29 40.34
CA ALA A 510 41.00 7.84 40.48
C ALA A 510 39.75 7.35 41.25
N ARG A 511 39.08 8.23 41.99
CA ARG A 511 37.89 7.92 42.79
C ARG A 511 36.60 8.53 42.23
N TYR A 512 36.73 9.56 41.39
CA TYR A 512 35.66 10.51 41.10
C TYR A 512 35.44 10.74 39.59
N THR A 513 35.86 9.80 38.74
CA THR A 513 35.59 9.85 37.30
C THR A 513 34.42 8.92 36.94
N VAL A 514 33.43 9.45 36.23
CA VAL A 514 32.38 8.65 35.59
C VAL A 514 32.81 8.38 34.15
N MET A 515 32.72 7.12 33.73
CA MET A 515 33.04 6.70 32.37
C MET A 515 31.80 6.09 31.72
N CYS A 516 31.53 6.49 30.48
CA CYS A 516 30.53 5.87 29.63
C CYS A 516 31.18 5.29 28.38
N GLN A 517 30.85 4.03 28.08
CA GLN A 517 31.14 3.36 26.82
C GLN A 517 29.92 3.52 25.89
N THR A 518 30.15 3.99 24.67
CA THR A 518 29.12 4.11 23.63
C THR A 518 29.54 3.32 22.39
N GLU A 519 28.62 2.50 21.89
CA GLU A 519 28.72 1.80 20.62
C GLU A 519 27.75 2.43 19.62
N PHE A 520 28.20 2.59 18.39
CA PHE A 520 27.42 3.20 17.31
C PHE A 520 27.07 2.18 16.25
N TYR A 521 25.84 2.25 15.76
CA TYR A 521 25.31 1.35 14.76
C TYR A 521 24.65 2.12 13.61
N VAL A 522 24.62 1.48 12.45
CA VAL A 522 23.82 1.90 11.29
C VAL A 522 22.91 0.77 10.86
N THR A 523 21.69 1.13 10.48
CA THR A 523 20.80 0.30 9.67
C THR A 523 20.07 1.18 8.65
N MET A 524 19.15 0.60 7.90
CA MET A 524 18.26 1.32 6.99
C MET A 524 16.84 1.24 7.51
N ALA A 525 16.09 2.33 7.38
CA ALA A 525 14.72 2.43 7.82
C ALA A 525 13.82 3.13 6.81
N ASP A 526 12.54 2.79 6.87
CA ASP A 526 11.49 3.59 6.26
C ASP A 526 11.14 4.72 7.22
N TYR A 527 11.20 5.96 6.71
CA TYR A 527 10.68 7.13 7.38
C TYR A 527 9.27 7.38 6.87
N ILE A 528 8.29 7.26 7.75
CA ILE A 528 6.87 7.26 7.42
C ILE A 528 6.19 8.43 8.11
N MET A 529 5.49 9.25 7.32
CA MET A 529 4.68 10.36 7.81
C MET A 529 3.30 10.31 7.16
N GLU A 530 2.25 10.36 7.98
CA GLU A 530 0.87 10.32 7.51
C GLU A 530 0.15 11.64 7.76
N VAL A 531 -0.26 12.29 6.67
CA VAL A 531 -0.96 13.57 6.68
C VAL A 531 -2.43 13.35 6.35
N SER A 532 -3.27 13.38 7.39
CA SER A 532 -4.72 13.18 7.30
C SER A 532 -5.48 14.31 7.99
N PRO A 533 -6.62 14.78 7.44
CA PRO A 533 -7.38 15.89 8.01
C PRO A 533 -8.00 15.53 9.36
N ASN A 534 -8.14 14.23 9.64
CA ASN A 534 -8.76 13.71 10.85
C ASN A 534 -7.74 13.30 11.92
N LYS A 535 -6.43 13.46 11.65
CA LYS A 535 -5.37 13.15 12.61
C LYS A 535 -4.84 14.43 13.25
N ILE A 536 -4.67 14.41 14.57
CA ILE A 536 -4.06 15.52 15.33
C ILE A 536 -2.55 15.57 15.06
N ASN A 537 -1.92 14.41 14.83
CA ASN A 537 -0.47 14.25 14.68
C ASN A 537 -0.05 14.06 13.22
N THR A 538 -0.31 15.03 12.35
CA THR A 538 0.03 14.92 10.91
C THR A 538 1.50 15.13 10.56
N THR A 539 2.30 15.60 11.53
CA THR A 539 3.70 15.98 11.34
C THR A 539 4.68 14.99 11.99
N VAL A 540 4.16 13.91 12.59
CA VAL A 540 5.00 12.92 13.27
C VAL A 540 5.60 11.96 12.24
N VAL A 541 6.93 11.87 12.24
CA VAL A 541 7.72 10.92 11.47
C VAL A 541 8.02 9.71 12.35
N ASN A 542 7.54 8.55 11.93
CA ASN A 542 7.88 7.27 12.53
C ASN A 542 8.94 6.56 11.67
N THR A 543 9.73 5.70 12.30
CA THR A 543 10.77 4.94 11.60
C THR A 543 10.63 3.45 11.84
N GLU A 544 10.74 2.66 10.77
CA GLU A 544 10.72 1.20 10.82
C GLU A 544 12.02 0.64 10.26
N THR A 545 12.82 -0.02 11.11
CA THR A 545 14.11 -0.60 10.73
C THR A 545 13.92 -1.84 9.86
N ARG A 546 14.71 -1.96 8.78
CA ARG A 546 14.59 -3.07 7.79
C ARG A 546 15.74 -4.05 7.80
N LEU A 547 16.90 -3.66 8.32
CA LEU A 547 18.13 -4.45 8.25
C LEU A 547 18.71 -4.67 9.64
N GLU A 548 19.58 -5.67 9.74
CA GLU A 548 20.38 -5.88 10.93
C GLU A 548 21.29 -4.68 11.22
N ALA A 549 21.58 -4.47 12.50
CA ALA A 549 22.46 -3.39 12.93
C ALA A 549 23.92 -3.70 12.56
N ARG A 550 24.60 -2.74 11.93
CA ARG A 550 26.04 -2.82 11.65
C ARG A 550 26.81 -1.78 12.46
N SER A 551 27.84 -2.21 13.20
CA SER A 551 28.69 -1.28 13.95
C SER A 551 29.44 -0.33 13.00
N ILE A 552 29.54 0.94 13.40
CA ILE A 552 30.27 1.99 12.68
C ILE A 552 31.26 2.70 13.62
N ASN A 553 32.32 3.25 13.03
CA ASN A 553 33.24 4.13 13.74
C ASN A 553 32.77 5.58 13.63
N VAL A 554 32.75 6.29 14.76
CA VAL A 554 32.42 7.71 14.82
C VAL A 554 33.66 8.49 15.29
N HIS A 555 34.03 9.59 14.65
CA HIS A 555 35.14 10.43 15.09
C HIS A 555 34.81 11.17 16.40
N ALA A 556 35.78 11.36 17.29
CA ALA A 556 35.56 12.01 18.59
C ALA A 556 35.08 13.48 18.46
N ASP A 557 35.47 14.19 17.39
CA ASP A 557 34.98 15.56 17.15
C ASP A 557 33.46 15.65 16.92
N TRP A 558 32.78 14.55 16.58
CA TRP A 558 31.31 14.56 16.56
C TRP A 558 30.71 14.81 17.96
N ALA A 559 31.41 14.43 19.03
CA ALA A 559 31.04 14.86 20.37
C ALA A 559 30.99 16.40 20.45
N LEU A 560 32.04 17.10 20.02
CA LEU A 560 32.08 18.56 20.06
C LEU A 560 30.89 19.21 19.32
N THR A 561 30.41 18.60 18.23
CA THR A 561 29.17 19.04 17.54
C THR A 561 27.90 18.83 18.36
N ALA A 562 27.81 17.75 19.14
CA ALA A 562 26.65 17.53 19.98
C ALA A 562 26.54 18.57 21.10
N TRP A 563 27.65 18.96 21.71
CA TRP A 563 27.68 20.02 22.72
C TRP A 563 27.72 21.44 22.15
N SER A 564 27.91 21.60 20.84
CA SER A 564 28.04 22.90 20.16
C SER A 564 29.22 23.72 20.67
N VAL A 565 30.38 23.07 20.80
CA VAL A 565 31.59 23.64 21.43
C VAL A 565 32.80 23.52 20.49
N ALA A 566 33.72 24.47 20.56
CA ALA A 566 35.00 24.35 19.86
C ALA A 566 36.00 23.51 20.66
N ARG A 567 36.97 22.90 19.98
CA ARG A 567 37.96 22.03 20.63
C ARG A 567 38.71 22.76 21.76
N GLY A 568 38.73 22.16 22.96
CA GLY A 568 39.41 22.69 24.13
C GLY A 568 38.76 23.92 24.78
N ASN A 569 37.61 24.39 24.28
CA ASN A 569 36.92 25.53 24.88
C ASN A 569 36.17 25.14 26.16
N THR A 570 35.90 26.16 26.97
CA THR A 570 35.00 26.06 28.13
C THR A 570 33.64 26.62 27.77
N ILE A 571 32.58 25.87 28.06
CA ILE A 571 31.19 26.30 27.93
C ILE A 571 30.57 26.46 29.30
N ASN A 572 29.73 27.49 29.45
CA ASN A 572 28.92 27.64 30.65
C ASN A 572 27.67 26.78 30.50
N ALA A 573 27.33 26.00 31.53
CA ALA A 573 26.13 25.19 31.60
C ALA A 573 24.90 26.09 31.79
N THR A 574 24.47 26.77 30.73
CA THR A 574 23.29 27.63 30.74
C THR A 574 22.04 26.95 30.19
N ARG A 575 22.21 25.85 29.46
CA ARG A 575 21.11 25.08 28.85
C ARG A 575 20.56 24.04 29.84
N GLN A 576 19.31 23.62 29.61
CA GLN A 576 18.67 22.64 30.49
C GLN A 576 19.37 21.29 30.42
N ALA A 577 19.75 20.83 29.22
CA ALA A 577 20.45 19.56 29.05
C ALA A 577 21.80 19.52 29.76
N ASP A 578 22.55 20.62 29.72
CA ASP A 578 23.85 20.75 30.40
C ASP A 578 23.66 20.73 31.94
N ASN A 579 22.63 21.41 32.44
CA ASN A 579 22.29 21.41 33.87
C ASN A 579 21.83 20.03 34.35
N ASN A 580 20.90 19.38 33.64
CA ASN A 580 20.43 18.03 33.97
C ASN A 580 21.59 17.02 34.01
N LEU A 581 22.55 17.13 33.08
CA LEU A 581 23.75 16.29 33.07
C LEU A 581 24.62 16.53 34.30
N LEU A 582 24.86 17.79 34.68
CA LEU A 582 25.66 18.11 35.86
C LEU A 582 24.97 17.75 37.18
N GLU A 583 23.66 17.98 37.28
CA GLU A 583 22.83 17.62 38.43
C GLU A 583 22.81 16.10 38.65
N SER A 584 22.73 15.32 37.57
CA SER A 584 22.80 13.86 37.65
C SER A 584 24.22 13.32 37.86
N LEU A 585 25.26 14.05 37.45
CA LEU A 585 26.66 13.67 37.67
C LEU A 585 27.07 13.80 39.14
N LEU A 586 26.69 14.89 39.81
CA LEU A 586 27.13 15.22 41.16
C LEU A 586 26.92 14.11 42.20
N PRO A 587 25.72 13.49 42.34
CA PRO A 587 25.52 12.40 43.30
C PRO A 587 26.35 11.17 42.93
N LEU A 588 26.52 10.86 41.64
CA LEU A 588 27.30 9.70 41.20
C LEU A 588 28.77 9.84 41.54
N VAL A 589 29.33 11.03 41.38
CA VAL A 589 30.72 11.28 41.74
C VAL A 589 30.89 11.23 43.26
N GLN A 590 29.89 11.58 44.07
CA GLN A 590 30.02 11.49 45.53
C GLN A 590 29.89 10.05 46.09
N THR A 591 29.36 9.12 45.30
CA THR A 591 29.17 7.71 45.70
C THR A 591 30.47 6.92 45.51
N PRO A 592 31.05 6.35 46.57
CA PRO A 592 32.24 5.50 46.44
C PRO A 592 31.91 4.22 45.65
N PRO A 593 32.89 3.65 44.90
CA PRO A 593 32.70 2.37 44.22
C PRO A 593 32.34 1.25 45.22
N PRO A 594 31.53 0.26 44.81
CA PRO A 594 31.30 -0.92 45.62
C PRO A 594 32.62 -1.64 45.90
N LYS A 595 32.84 -2.01 47.17
CA LYS A 595 34.04 -2.68 47.67
C LYS A 595 33.87 -4.19 47.76
N THR A 596 32.65 -4.72 47.78
CA THR A 596 32.37 -6.16 47.94
C THR A 596 31.16 -6.64 47.10
N GLN A 597 30.99 -7.96 46.96
CA GLN A 597 29.91 -8.59 46.16
C GLN A 597 28.50 -8.28 46.67
N ASP A 598 28.40 -8.07 47.99
CA ASP A 598 27.16 -7.97 48.73
C ASP A 598 26.73 -6.51 48.90
N GLU A 599 27.60 -5.56 48.54
CA GLU A 599 27.22 -4.16 48.38
C GLU A 599 26.42 -4.04 47.08
N GLU A 600 25.11 -3.88 47.19
CA GLU A 600 24.29 -3.39 46.08
C GLU A 600 24.97 -2.11 45.57
N ASP A 601 25.30 -2.11 44.27
CA ASP A 601 25.71 -0.89 43.59
C ASP A 601 24.62 0.14 43.90
N ALA A 602 24.93 1.18 44.68
CA ALA A 602 24.03 2.30 44.99
C ALA A 602 23.78 3.18 43.74
N PHE A 603 23.85 2.55 42.58
CA PHE A 603 24.05 3.13 41.28
C PHE A 603 22.70 3.26 40.60
N GLU A 604 21.89 4.20 41.08
CA GLU A 604 20.75 4.73 40.33
C GLU A 604 21.28 5.55 39.14
N THR A 605 21.90 4.86 38.18
CA THR A 605 22.54 5.49 37.01
C THR A 605 21.56 6.04 36.01
N ARG A 606 20.27 5.76 36.16
CA ARG A 606 19.31 5.88 35.08
C ARG A 606 19.22 7.31 34.56
N TRP A 607 19.20 8.30 35.47
CA TRP A 607 19.17 9.71 35.08
C TRP A 607 20.42 10.14 34.33
N PHE A 608 21.61 9.86 34.87
CA PHE A 608 22.86 10.23 34.21
C PHE A 608 23.05 9.50 32.87
N TYR A 609 22.68 8.21 32.83
CA TYR A 609 22.66 7.40 31.62
C TYR A 609 21.79 8.05 30.55
N ASP A 610 20.57 8.47 30.89
CA ASP A 610 19.65 9.13 29.97
C ASP A 610 20.17 10.50 29.51
N GLN A 611 20.89 11.24 30.38
CA GLN A 611 21.53 12.50 30.00
C GLN A 611 22.75 12.30 29.09
N HIS A 612 23.58 11.29 29.35
CA HIS A 612 24.65 10.90 28.42
C HIS A 612 24.09 10.39 27.08
N LYS A 613 23.00 9.61 27.12
CA LYS A 613 22.25 9.12 25.96
C LYS A 613 21.72 10.27 25.11
N THR A 614 21.24 11.35 25.72
CA THR A 614 20.80 12.56 25.01
C THR A 614 21.89 13.09 24.08
N MET A 615 23.13 13.20 24.59
CA MET A 615 24.24 13.75 23.82
C MET A 615 24.74 12.78 22.74
N THR A 616 24.73 11.48 23.00
CA THR A 616 25.11 10.47 21.99
C THR A 616 24.05 10.31 20.91
N LEU A 617 22.76 10.40 21.22
CA LEU A 617 21.67 10.52 20.25
C LEU A 617 21.82 11.79 19.41
N GLN A 618 22.20 12.90 20.05
CA GLN A 618 22.49 14.14 19.35
C GLN A 618 23.65 13.98 18.35
N ILE A 619 24.74 13.29 18.71
CA ILE A 619 25.84 12.94 17.80
C ILE A 619 25.30 12.26 16.55
N VAL A 620 24.59 11.14 16.70
CA VAL A 620 24.14 10.35 15.55
C VAL A 620 23.06 11.06 14.72
N SER A 621 22.27 11.95 15.32
CA SER A 621 21.28 12.74 14.58
C SER A 621 21.92 13.72 13.58
N LEU A 622 23.13 14.20 13.89
CA LEU A 622 23.87 15.17 13.09
C LEU A 622 24.68 14.54 11.96
N ILE A 623 25.04 13.26 12.09
CA ILE A 623 25.77 12.52 11.07
C ILE A 623 24.87 12.38 9.83
N GLY A 624 25.28 13.08 8.76
CA GLY A 624 24.63 13.01 7.46
C GLY A 624 25.07 11.79 6.66
N HIS A 625 24.61 11.72 5.41
CA HIS A 625 25.08 10.73 4.45
C HIS A 625 25.43 11.39 3.12
N THR A 626 26.30 10.74 2.37
CA THR A 626 26.65 11.12 1.01
C THR A 626 25.89 10.27 0.02
N SER A 627 25.42 10.88 -1.06
CA SER A 627 24.74 10.19 -2.15
C SER A 627 25.46 10.44 -3.47
N THR A 628 25.26 9.54 -4.42
CA THR A 628 25.86 9.64 -5.75
C THR A 628 24.82 9.43 -6.85
N PRO A 629 24.83 10.26 -7.91
CA PRO A 629 24.03 10.06 -9.11
C PRO A 629 24.71 9.17 -10.16
N ASP A 630 25.86 8.55 -9.84
CA ASP A 630 26.57 7.68 -10.80
C ASP A 630 25.67 6.49 -11.21
N LYS A 631 25.34 6.44 -12.50
CA LYS A 631 24.45 5.43 -13.10
C LYS A 631 24.89 3.99 -12.81
N ARG A 632 26.19 3.72 -12.70
CA ARG A 632 26.68 2.37 -12.39
C ARG A 632 26.32 1.98 -10.97
N LEU A 633 26.65 2.85 -10.01
CA LEU A 633 26.37 2.62 -8.59
C LEU A 633 24.86 2.60 -8.31
N VAL A 634 24.09 3.44 -9.01
CA VAL A 634 22.62 3.42 -8.97
C VAL A 634 22.05 2.09 -9.49
N ALA A 635 22.60 1.56 -10.60
CA ALA A 635 22.20 0.25 -11.11
C ALA A 635 22.53 -0.86 -10.12
N ASP A 636 23.73 -0.85 -9.54
CA ASP A 636 24.17 -1.85 -8.55
C ASP A 636 23.33 -1.80 -7.26
N ALA A 637 22.97 -0.60 -6.80
CA ALA A 637 22.09 -0.38 -5.66
C ALA A 637 20.66 -0.85 -5.95
N SER A 638 20.15 -0.58 -7.16
CA SER A 638 18.83 -1.07 -7.59
C SER A 638 18.75 -2.59 -7.72
N ALA A 639 19.88 -3.24 -8.02
CA ALA A 639 20.01 -4.69 -8.07
C ALA A 639 20.08 -5.34 -6.67
N GLY A 640 20.18 -4.55 -5.60
CA GLY A 640 20.24 -5.05 -4.22
C GLY A 640 21.57 -5.73 -3.86
N SER A 641 22.67 -5.40 -4.57
CA SER A 641 23.97 -6.04 -4.39
C SER A 641 24.59 -5.81 -2.99
N ASN A 642 24.35 -4.64 -2.39
CA ASN A 642 24.77 -4.31 -1.03
C ASN A 642 23.60 -3.65 -0.27
N PRO A 643 23.05 -4.30 0.76
CA PRO A 643 21.89 -3.78 1.48
C PRO A 643 22.20 -2.48 2.27
N TYR A 644 23.48 -2.21 2.56
CA TYR A 644 23.92 -0.97 3.24
C TYR A 644 24.34 0.14 2.27
N ARG A 645 24.17 -0.06 0.95
CA ARG A 645 24.28 1.00 -0.07
C ARG A 645 23.05 0.97 -0.99
N PRO A 646 21.84 1.13 -0.43
CA PRO A 646 20.63 1.01 -1.22
C PRO A 646 20.38 2.26 -2.06
N LEU A 647 19.42 2.12 -2.98
CA LEU A 647 18.79 3.26 -3.64
C LEU A 647 17.93 4.01 -2.61
N LEU A 648 18.09 5.33 -2.52
CA LEU A 648 17.31 6.15 -1.60
C LEU A 648 15.92 6.41 -2.18
N THR A 649 14.96 5.51 -1.98
CA THR A 649 13.65 5.61 -2.61
C THR A 649 12.70 6.54 -1.89
N LYS A 650 11.85 7.25 -2.67
CA LYS A 650 10.77 8.09 -2.17
C LYS A 650 9.45 7.60 -2.76
N MET A 651 8.48 7.38 -1.89
CA MET A 651 7.14 6.92 -2.27
C MET A 651 6.10 7.81 -1.62
N ARG A 652 5.02 8.05 -2.37
CA ARG A 652 3.84 8.75 -1.90
C ARG A 652 2.63 7.88 -2.13
N LYS A 653 1.81 7.71 -1.09
CA LYS A 653 0.51 7.09 -1.22
C LYS A 653 -0.57 8.13 -0.99
N PHE A 654 -1.52 8.19 -1.91
CA PHE A 654 -2.64 9.11 -1.89
C PHE A 654 -3.92 8.33 -1.66
N ARG A 655 -4.66 8.62 -0.60
CA ARG A 655 -5.97 8.01 -0.39
C ARG A 655 -7.00 8.73 -1.25
N VAL A 656 -7.49 8.05 -2.28
CA VAL A 656 -8.37 8.60 -3.33
C VAL A 656 -9.48 7.62 -3.70
N TRP A 657 -10.61 8.16 -4.16
CA TRP A 657 -11.62 7.38 -4.86
C TRP A 657 -11.12 7.06 -6.26
N SER A 658 -11.12 5.79 -6.63
CA SER A 658 -10.70 5.34 -7.94
C SER A 658 -11.45 4.09 -8.39
N TYR A 659 -11.52 3.90 -9.69
CA TYR A 659 -11.83 2.60 -10.29
C TYR A 659 -10.53 1.81 -10.38
N GLY A 660 -10.55 0.50 -10.10
CA GLY A 660 -9.30 -0.25 -10.01
C GLY A 660 -9.46 -1.76 -10.11
N GLN A 661 -8.37 -2.43 -10.45
CA GLN A 661 -8.36 -3.87 -10.73
C GLN A 661 -7.89 -4.74 -9.55
N GLU A 662 -7.44 -4.13 -8.46
CA GLU A 662 -6.73 -4.83 -7.40
C GLU A 662 -7.61 -5.82 -6.62
N SER A 663 -8.92 -5.56 -6.58
CA SER A 663 -9.86 -6.43 -5.90
C SER A 663 -10.11 -7.74 -6.63
N ARG A 664 -10.16 -8.86 -5.88
CA ARG A 664 -10.64 -10.15 -6.38
C ARG A 664 -12.09 -10.09 -6.88
N THR A 665 -12.92 -9.25 -6.26
CA THR A 665 -14.32 -9.06 -6.68
C THR A 665 -14.40 -8.36 -8.03
N PHE A 666 -13.48 -7.43 -8.33
CA PHE A 666 -13.39 -6.79 -9.65
C PHE A 666 -13.11 -7.81 -10.74
N ARG A 667 -12.13 -8.71 -10.56
CA ARG A 667 -11.78 -9.72 -11.57
C ARG A 667 -12.97 -10.61 -11.93
N MET A 668 -13.74 -11.02 -10.93
CA MET A 668 -14.96 -11.79 -11.13
C MET A 668 -16.04 -10.96 -11.85
N GLY A 669 -16.26 -9.72 -11.42
CA GLY A 669 -17.24 -8.82 -12.03
C GLY A 669 -16.91 -8.48 -13.50
N ALA A 670 -15.64 -8.25 -13.80
CA ALA A 670 -15.14 -8.02 -15.16
C ALA A 670 -15.35 -9.26 -16.04
N ALA A 671 -15.04 -10.47 -15.55
CA ALA A 671 -15.26 -11.70 -16.30
C ALA A 671 -16.75 -11.93 -16.64
N VAL A 672 -17.64 -11.73 -15.66
CA VAL A 672 -19.10 -11.83 -15.86
C VAL A 672 -19.60 -10.79 -16.85
N SER A 673 -19.10 -9.56 -16.78
CA SER A 673 -19.51 -8.46 -17.67
C SER A 673 -19.01 -8.66 -19.10
N ILE A 674 -17.77 -9.15 -19.29
CA ILE A 674 -17.23 -9.54 -20.60
C ILE A 674 -18.06 -10.66 -21.20
N PHE A 675 -18.41 -11.68 -20.41
CA PHE A 675 -19.30 -12.74 -20.86
C PHE A 675 -20.69 -12.20 -21.24
N GLY A 676 -21.23 -11.24 -20.47
CA GLY A 676 -22.44 -10.50 -20.82
C GLY A 676 -22.34 -9.79 -22.17
N CYS A 677 -21.22 -9.10 -22.44
CA CYS A 677 -20.96 -8.47 -23.74
C CYS A 677 -20.99 -9.49 -24.89
N LEU A 678 -20.38 -10.67 -24.71
CA LEU A 678 -20.42 -11.75 -25.69
C LEU A 678 -21.85 -12.24 -25.95
N CYS A 679 -22.68 -12.37 -24.91
CA CYS A 679 -24.09 -12.72 -25.04
C CYS A 679 -24.87 -11.68 -25.86
N VAL A 680 -24.65 -10.39 -25.62
CA VAL A 680 -25.30 -9.31 -26.39
C VAL A 680 -24.90 -9.39 -27.87
N ILE A 681 -23.61 -9.55 -28.16
CA ILE A 681 -23.11 -9.68 -29.54
C ILE A 681 -23.70 -10.92 -30.22
N ALA A 682 -23.70 -12.07 -29.53
CA ALA A 682 -24.27 -13.31 -30.05
C ALA A 682 -25.77 -13.15 -30.39
N ARG A 683 -26.53 -12.52 -29.49
CA ARG A 683 -27.94 -12.18 -29.71
C ARG A 683 -28.13 -11.31 -30.95
N THR A 684 -27.36 -10.24 -31.07
CA THR A 684 -27.44 -9.32 -32.22
C THR A 684 -27.16 -10.04 -33.53
N ILE A 685 -26.14 -10.91 -33.57
CA ILE A 685 -25.81 -11.72 -34.75
C ILE A 685 -26.96 -12.68 -35.09
N ILE A 686 -27.50 -13.39 -34.09
CA ILE A 686 -28.61 -14.32 -34.28
C ILE A 686 -29.85 -13.61 -34.82
N SER A 687 -30.21 -12.45 -34.27
CA SER A 687 -31.36 -11.66 -34.73
C SER A 687 -31.16 -11.18 -36.18
N LEU A 688 -29.98 -10.67 -36.52
CA LEU A 688 -29.64 -10.18 -37.86
C LEU A 688 -29.64 -11.29 -38.92
N VAL A 689 -29.05 -12.44 -38.62
CA VAL A 689 -28.87 -13.56 -39.56
C VAL A 689 -30.18 -14.32 -39.78
N TYR A 690 -30.88 -14.69 -38.72
CA TYR A 690 -32.01 -15.61 -38.83
C TYR A 690 -33.37 -14.93 -38.96
N ARG A 691 -33.45 -13.62 -38.67
CA ARG A 691 -34.68 -12.82 -38.75
C ARG A 691 -35.91 -13.55 -38.19
N LEU A 692 -35.74 -14.17 -37.01
CA LEU A 692 -36.79 -14.95 -36.36
C LEU A 692 -38.00 -14.06 -36.03
N PRO A 693 -39.24 -14.47 -36.31
CA PRO A 693 -40.40 -13.81 -35.72
C PRO A 693 -40.30 -14.01 -34.20
N GLN A 694 -40.45 -12.94 -33.41
CA GLN A 694 -40.60 -13.07 -31.96
C GLN A 694 -42.11 -13.23 -31.68
N PRO A 695 -42.61 -14.46 -31.50
CA PRO A 695 -44.00 -14.66 -31.11
C PRO A 695 -44.21 -14.09 -29.71
N SER A 696 -45.36 -13.48 -29.46
CA SER A 696 -45.75 -13.14 -28.09
C SER A 696 -45.88 -14.43 -27.26
N THR A 697 -45.64 -14.36 -25.95
CA THR A 697 -45.83 -15.51 -25.04
C THR A 697 -47.22 -16.15 -25.20
N LEU A 698 -48.24 -15.33 -25.48
CA LEU A 698 -49.61 -15.75 -25.77
C LEU A 698 -49.73 -16.49 -27.12
N GLU A 699 -49.02 -16.05 -28.15
CA GLU A 699 -48.94 -16.75 -29.44
C GLU A 699 -48.19 -18.09 -29.32
N VAL A 700 -47.15 -18.16 -28.48
CA VAL A 700 -46.45 -19.42 -28.19
C VAL A 700 -47.36 -20.37 -27.41
N LEU A 701 -48.05 -19.89 -26.38
CA LEU A 701 -48.97 -20.69 -25.57
C LEU A 701 -50.18 -21.16 -26.40
N THR A 702 -50.74 -20.29 -27.24
CA THR A 702 -51.85 -20.67 -28.14
C THR A 702 -51.40 -21.62 -29.25
N ALA A 703 -50.17 -21.50 -29.75
CA ALA A 703 -49.59 -22.47 -30.67
C ALA A 703 -49.34 -23.82 -29.98
N ALA A 704 -48.88 -23.82 -28.73
CA ALA A 704 -48.73 -25.01 -27.90
C ALA A 704 -50.06 -25.71 -27.62
N LEU A 705 -51.11 -24.94 -27.31
CA LEU A 705 -52.47 -25.44 -27.07
C LEU A 705 -53.17 -25.91 -28.36
N ARG A 706 -52.73 -25.45 -29.54
CA ARG A 706 -53.21 -25.90 -30.85
C ARG A 706 -52.53 -27.17 -31.38
N TYR A 707 -51.62 -27.77 -30.62
CA TYR A 707 -51.00 -29.03 -31.01
C TYR A 707 -52.08 -30.12 -31.16
N GLU A 708 -52.22 -30.63 -32.39
CA GLU A 708 -53.25 -31.61 -32.73
C GLU A 708 -52.92 -32.95 -32.05
N TYR A 709 -53.80 -33.39 -31.16
CA TYR A 709 -53.65 -34.62 -30.38
C TYR A 709 -53.62 -35.85 -31.28
N LYS A 710 -52.48 -36.55 -31.32
CA LYS A 710 -52.27 -37.77 -32.14
C LYS A 710 -52.08 -39.06 -31.34
N GLY A 711 -52.40 -39.05 -30.03
CA GLY A 711 -52.23 -40.21 -29.13
C GLY A 711 -50.86 -40.28 -28.44
N ASP A 712 -49.96 -39.31 -28.66
CA ASP A 712 -48.61 -39.27 -28.07
C ASP A 712 -48.57 -39.02 -26.55
N LEU A 713 -49.73 -38.79 -25.92
CA LEU A 713 -49.88 -38.47 -24.49
C LEU A 713 -50.50 -39.62 -23.67
N ASP A 714 -50.99 -40.68 -24.33
CA ASP A 714 -51.76 -41.76 -23.71
C ASP A 714 -50.92 -42.66 -22.78
N ASP A 715 -49.60 -42.76 -22.99
CA ASP A 715 -48.68 -43.60 -22.19
C ASP A 715 -47.86 -42.84 -21.11
N ALA A 716 -48.08 -41.52 -20.97
CA ALA A 716 -47.26 -40.67 -20.09
C ALA A 716 -47.90 -40.47 -18.70
N GLU A 717 -47.69 -41.44 -17.79
CA GLU A 717 -48.22 -41.42 -16.41
C GLU A 717 -47.56 -40.38 -15.47
N ARG A 718 -46.33 -39.93 -15.76
CA ARG A 718 -45.58 -38.95 -14.93
C ARG A 718 -45.32 -37.65 -15.70
N GLU A 719 -45.36 -36.51 -15.01
CA GLU A 719 -45.09 -35.17 -15.58
C GLU A 719 -43.76 -35.09 -16.35
N SER A 720 -42.74 -35.81 -15.89
CA SER A 720 -41.42 -35.88 -16.54
C SER A 720 -41.43 -36.54 -17.92
N HIS A 721 -42.42 -37.39 -18.23
CA HIS A 721 -42.59 -37.99 -19.56
C HIS A 721 -43.33 -37.04 -20.51
N ARG A 722 -44.32 -36.31 -20.01
CA ARG A 722 -45.05 -35.28 -20.79
C ARG A 722 -44.13 -34.13 -21.20
N ALA A 723 -43.18 -33.76 -20.35
CA ALA A 723 -42.19 -32.72 -20.63
C ALA A 723 -41.17 -33.07 -21.75
N ARG A 724 -41.08 -34.34 -22.16
CA ARG A 724 -40.12 -34.85 -23.18
C ARG A 724 -40.62 -34.76 -24.62
N ILE A 725 -41.92 -34.51 -24.83
CA ILE A 725 -42.52 -34.50 -26.17
C ILE A 725 -41.95 -33.31 -26.96
N PRO A 726 -41.35 -33.52 -28.14
CA PRO A 726 -40.78 -32.45 -28.94
C PRO A 726 -41.90 -31.62 -29.59
N PHE A 727 -41.92 -30.31 -29.33
CA PHE A 727 -42.79 -29.38 -30.02
C PHE A 727 -42.02 -28.71 -31.17
N GLY A 728 -42.63 -28.70 -32.36
CA GLY A 728 -42.12 -28.06 -33.56
C GLY A 728 -43.17 -27.12 -34.14
N TYR A 729 -42.76 -25.93 -34.56
CA TYR A 729 -43.64 -25.02 -35.29
C TYR A 729 -44.04 -25.68 -36.62
N ALA A 730 -45.26 -26.18 -36.71
CA ALA A 730 -45.80 -26.71 -37.96
C ALA A 730 -45.86 -25.57 -38.99
N ARG A 731 -44.96 -25.63 -39.98
CA ARG A 731 -44.96 -24.71 -41.12
C ARG A 731 -45.87 -25.32 -42.18
N ASP A 732 -46.85 -24.54 -42.63
CA ASP A 732 -47.82 -24.89 -43.67
C ASP A 732 -47.20 -25.78 -44.78
N PRO A 733 -47.82 -26.91 -45.16
CA PRO A 733 -47.27 -27.85 -46.14
C PRO A 733 -47.03 -27.22 -47.53
N ALA A 734 -47.61 -26.05 -47.81
CA ALA A 734 -47.39 -25.29 -49.04
C ALA A 734 -45.95 -24.71 -49.18
N ASP A 735 -45.24 -24.45 -48.07
CA ASP A 735 -43.91 -23.82 -48.09
C ASP A 735 -42.76 -24.84 -48.32
N ALA A 736 -43.03 -26.13 -48.17
CA ALA A 736 -42.07 -27.22 -48.42
C ALA A 736 -41.65 -27.31 -49.90
N ARG A 737 -42.56 -26.97 -50.83
CA ARG A 737 -42.27 -26.93 -52.29
C ARG A 737 -41.34 -25.80 -52.68
N LYS A 738 -41.39 -24.64 -52.00
CA LYS A 738 -40.49 -23.50 -52.27
C LYS A 738 -39.04 -23.76 -51.80
N LYS A 739 -38.86 -24.57 -50.75
CA LYS A 739 -37.53 -25.00 -50.29
C LYS A 739 -36.83 -25.97 -51.25
N ALA A 740 -37.57 -26.78 -52.02
CA ALA A 740 -37.00 -27.62 -53.07
C ALA A 740 -36.40 -26.75 -54.20
N ALA A 741 -37.13 -25.72 -54.63
CA ALA A 741 -36.68 -24.79 -55.66
C ALA A 741 -35.50 -23.88 -55.23
N PHE A 742 -35.41 -23.51 -53.94
CA PHE A 742 -34.26 -22.78 -53.42
C PHE A 742 -33.01 -23.66 -53.26
N ARG A 743 -33.19 -24.95 -52.93
CA ARG A 743 -32.08 -25.92 -52.85
C ARG A 743 -31.47 -26.25 -54.21
N GLU A 744 -32.22 -26.16 -55.31
CA GLU A 744 -31.66 -26.26 -56.67
C GLU A 744 -30.84 -25.02 -57.05
N ARG A 745 -31.27 -23.80 -56.68
CA ARG A 745 -30.50 -22.58 -56.97
C ARG A 745 -29.19 -22.46 -56.20
N VAL A 746 -29.07 -23.09 -55.04
CA VAL A 746 -27.82 -23.09 -54.24
C VAL A 746 -26.84 -24.18 -54.71
N LYS A 747 -27.32 -25.25 -55.37
CA LYS A 747 -26.45 -26.32 -55.90
C LYS A 747 -25.80 -26.00 -57.24
N SER A 748 -26.27 -24.98 -57.95
CA SER A 748 -25.68 -24.48 -59.20
C SER A 748 -25.74 -22.96 -59.21
N PRO A 749 -24.69 -22.26 -58.75
CA PRO A 749 -24.62 -20.81 -58.89
C PRO A 749 -24.57 -20.45 -60.38
N PRO A 750 -25.28 -19.40 -60.84
CA PRO A 750 -25.10 -18.90 -62.19
C PRO A 750 -23.67 -18.41 -62.35
N VAL A 751 -23.02 -18.86 -63.42
CA VAL A 751 -21.73 -18.37 -63.90
C VAL A 751 -21.81 -16.86 -64.09
N LEU A 752 -20.88 -16.13 -63.48
CA LEU A 752 -20.69 -14.68 -63.66
C LEU A 752 -20.23 -14.41 -65.11
N GLU A 753 -21.18 -14.16 -66.01
CA GLU A 753 -20.89 -13.52 -67.28
C GLU A 753 -20.70 -12.02 -67.04
N SER A 754 -19.44 -11.59 -67.16
CA SER A 754 -19.01 -10.19 -67.13
C SER A 754 -19.69 -9.41 -68.27
N ARG A 755 -20.68 -8.58 -67.96
CA ARG A 755 -21.13 -7.50 -68.85
C ARG A 755 -20.35 -6.23 -68.56
N ARG A 756 -19.28 -6.01 -69.34
CA ARG A 756 -18.74 -4.68 -69.63
C ARG A 756 -19.77 -3.94 -70.50
N ASN A 757 -20.35 -2.87 -69.98
CA ASN A 757 -20.95 -1.84 -70.83
C ASN A 757 -19.87 -0.80 -71.11
N ALA A 758 -19.41 -0.74 -72.36
CA ALA A 758 -18.72 0.41 -72.92
C ALA A 758 -19.72 1.18 -73.78
N VAL A 759 -19.90 2.44 -73.43
CA VAL A 759 -20.57 3.48 -74.21
C VAL A 759 -19.57 4.01 -75.22
N VAL A 760 -19.84 3.88 -76.53
CA VAL A 760 -19.27 4.75 -77.58
C VAL A 760 -20.32 4.91 -78.71
N VAL A 761 -20.59 6.17 -79.03
CA VAL A 761 -21.38 6.78 -80.13
C VAL A 761 -20.62 6.59 -81.47
N PRO A 762 -21.22 6.66 -82.69
CA PRO A 762 -22.61 6.98 -83.08
C PRO A 762 -23.41 5.81 -83.66
#